data_AF-A0A6P1LF30-F1
#
_entry.id   AF-A0A6P1LF30-F1
#
_cell.length_a   1.000
_cell.length_b   1.000
_cell.length_c   1.000
_cell.angle_alpha   90.00
_cell.angle_beta   90.00
_cell.angle_gamma   90.00
#
_symmetry.space_group_name_H-M   'P 1'
#
loop_
_entity.id
_entity.type
_entity.pdbx_description
1 polymer ?
#
loop_
_entity_poly.entity_id
_entity_poly.type
_entity_poly.pdbx_seq_one_letter_code
_entity_poly.pdbx_strand_id
1 'polypeptide(L)'
;MKKNKLKILTFSSSVVSIIAGASLPLTINGVSNNFLSADKNIINNNDLNNNDNSSENKQESKQLVPFDFNESWPLLVQNTGPIVSYQNKISSLDWFSSTRWSIDLLEATFNNQKIFGDSPTFVKWTDRAFINWALDRSNNALWLLTNSIKNGGDVQKQKFIKIDSLNGTILDVKELSYKPAGENWMYYSISVLESGNIMAYGQGNDKWEQFDILDTKTGQVTQKFSNSGNIDKHIEDDIKTTGGGKGDVRSRFLFSIAKNMNILVLTNFGWNGGQQEKEKFGDIYFAFVDDEMNRIQTGTNDEWFYAKKMIERTDMGKLNSESDTFPKLVYKLPDGRILFSIYNKLYVFFPNETEKQKKPVYKEFDYGVKDDTTGKYLPVESWTTDTDNNVYAKFSNDSKIQKISISGSTLENTNINISTYYNIDGNNDETIKSNANNFVLYNVYGYSGQIMMLNPRKITNKQDMKPSEQTELDKKGIGIAVAITKNKNGEGGDSKGYLNTDKAFVKSADFNIDQSILKNKLPSEISRNDLTITEGGFLTNNNTIDQTTNQLKYKQFEKTKIDDDKNDTDNLVITANIDQIPWFVDNNVMPGNIPPLTITKSFKTGVKISERTTWKNVELDYDFKNTLPSKITPEDVQRFDPFSINITSQNTRIGETSYPRKTYEIGEKNDQNGTIVIKAKFEYLPIDVDANETNVKTQTFEKTYNVFKSSDTKSFNFVGSNGNGSEDIKNIPQLKNLSESNLLPSSFQANDPSSILKFINTDTSAGYPISKMNFSITPNDNLGTLTISGSLPPGYYPDGGNQTFTKTYEGLNKTRDYSFNVKQTNVGFDKKKFRPSEIDEQIVYGNFIDYKGFNSSDLSLDLIPNDEVGDLTIRVHLRSDYPNNIATQWGFKKTSNDFIREDKITGFKTNDEYKTQYEVKFIDDTSNKLDGIKKFTPKQIEQSIKSKENNKSNPELVINGEKITTEEKLAKAVIEKLGSSLPKKENLTSENFGYNIYYNDPNGEITVKLTFKGIEGTNGDLVFIQRYTGFAKGNQVTTDDILSFKTQSKLMSDNPTFKTTLPSELAKLLQDPNKKIEEIKKYISYFSGAYVTAIDEGKFTLEVTADDIYGYLTIKINFDKQIVTDPNSLLSYTTTYNGFATE
;
A
#
# COMPACT_ATOMS: atom_id res chain seq x y z
N MET A 1 57.87 -37.33 13.26
CA MET A 1 56.44 -37.75 13.29
C MET A 1 55.59 -36.49 13.14
N LYS A 2 54.79 -36.39 12.06
CA LYS A 2 53.30 -36.27 12.00
C LYS A 2 52.71 -35.14 12.88
N LYS A 3 51.72 -34.29 12.54
CA LYS A 3 50.86 -33.99 11.37
C LYS A 3 49.97 -32.79 11.81
N ASN A 4 49.71 -31.82 10.92
CA ASN A 4 48.43 -31.17 10.55
C ASN A 4 47.21 -30.92 11.51
N LYS A 5 46.56 -29.75 11.28
CA LYS A 5 45.10 -29.40 11.11
C LYS A 5 44.22 -28.85 12.27
N LEU A 6 43.76 -27.59 12.07
CA LEU A 6 42.38 -27.04 11.87
C LEU A 6 41.18 -27.28 12.86
N LYS A 7 40.41 -26.17 13.09
CA LYS A 7 38.92 -26.00 13.32
C LYS A 7 38.37 -26.30 14.74
N ILE A 8 37.33 -25.65 15.36
CA ILE A 8 36.21 -24.74 14.96
C ILE A 8 35.40 -24.27 16.22
N LEU A 9 34.68 -23.11 16.13
CA LEU A 9 33.42 -22.56 16.77
C LEU A 9 33.06 -22.80 18.28
N THR A 10 32.17 -22.09 19.01
CA THR A 10 31.18 -20.98 18.80
C THR A 10 30.75 -20.38 20.15
N PHE A 11 30.63 -19.05 20.18
CA PHE A 11 29.59 -18.17 20.74
C PHE A 11 28.87 -18.40 22.09
N SER A 12 29.11 -17.43 22.97
CA SER A 12 28.34 -17.00 24.15
C SER A 12 27.25 -15.98 23.79
N SER A 13 26.02 -16.20 24.27
CA SER A 13 24.90 -15.26 24.25
C SER A 13 24.84 -14.42 25.55
N SER A 14 24.84 -13.10 25.43
CA SER A 14 24.36 -12.18 26.47
C SER A 14 23.87 -10.90 25.80
N VAL A 15 22.56 -10.64 25.89
CA VAL A 15 21.93 -9.39 25.44
C VAL A 15 21.64 -8.56 26.69
N VAL A 16 22.35 -7.44 26.83
CA VAL A 16 21.99 -6.29 27.67
C VAL A 16 22.18 -5.04 26.82
N SER A 17 21.22 -4.11 26.96
CA SER A 17 21.30 -2.67 26.67
C SER A 17 21.49 -2.21 25.23
N ILE A 18 20.40 -1.63 24.71
CA ILE A 18 20.34 -0.74 23.55
C ILE A 18 21.15 0.53 23.89
N ILE A 19 22.31 0.67 23.26
CA ILE A 19 23.07 1.91 23.16
C ILE A 19 22.83 2.47 21.76
N ALA A 20 22.48 3.75 21.71
CA ALA A 20 22.28 4.56 20.52
C ALA A 20 23.47 4.41 19.53
N GLY A 21 23.16 4.01 18.29
CA GLY A 21 24.10 3.95 17.19
C GLY A 21 23.88 5.09 16.21
N ALA A 22 24.83 6.00 16.15
CA ALA A 22 24.91 7.08 15.18
C ALA A 22 24.88 6.54 13.74
N SER A 23 24.02 7.12 12.91
CA SER A 23 24.02 6.93 11.46
C SER A 23 25.28 7.57 10.86
N LEU A 24 26.26 6.75 10.48
CA LEU A 24 27.38 7.14 9.64
C LEU A 24 26.91 7.17 8.17
N PRO A 25 27.08 8.28 7.43
CA PRO A 25 26.89 8.29 5.99
C PRO A 25 28.00 7.48 5.32
N LEU A 26 27.61 6.48 4.53
CA LEU A 26 28.51 5.68 3.71
C LEU A 26 29.08 6.53 2.57
N THR A 27 30.37 6.87 2.70
CA THR A 27 31.21 7.35 1.62
C THR A 27 31.42 6.27 0.58
N ILE A 28 31.05 6.54 -0.67
CA ILE A 28 31.34 5.70 -1.83
C ILE A 28 32.71 6.11 -2.37
N ASN A 29 33.72 5.26 -2.20
CA ASN A 29 35.05 5.41 -2.82
C ASN A 29 35.48 4.10 -3.48
N GLY A 30 36.05 4.19 -4.69
CA GLY A 30 36.76 3.09 -5.38
C GLY A 30 36.31 2.90 -6.84
N VAL A 31 36.72 3.70 -7.83
CA VAL A 31 38.02 3.76 -8.56
C VAL A 31 38.24 2.59 -9.55
N SER A 32 38.43 2.91 -10.84
CA SER A 32 39.50 2.29 -11.63
C SER A 32 39.85 3.09 -12.90
N ASN A 33 41.09 3.57 -12.90
CA ASN A 33 41.88 4.11 -14.02
C ASN A 33 42.07 3.09 -15.15
N ASN A 34 42.33 3.58 -16.39
CA ASN A 34 43.64 3.37 -17.03
C ASN A 34 43.84 3.98 -18.45
N PHE A 35 45.05 4.52 -18.65
CA PHE A 35 45.89 4.59 -19.88
C PHE A 35 45.44 5.56 -21.01
N LEU A 36 46.21 6.53 -21.53
CA LEU A 36 47.65 6.77 -21.80
C LEU A 36 47.91 8.31 -21.74
N SER A 37 49.07 8.91 -21.52
CA SER A 37 50.49 8.51 -21.68
C SER A 37 51.39 9.46 -20.88
N ALA A 38 52.41 8.89 -20.23
CA ALA A 38 53.62 9.59 -19.80
C ALA A 38 54.53 9.83 -21.02
N ASP A 39 55.10 11.03 -21.18
CA ASP A 39 56.50 11.27 -20.87
C ASP A 39 56.98 12.69 -21.25
N LYS A 40 57.73 13.27 -20.30
CA LYS A 40 58.91 14.15 -20.46
C LYS A 40 58.76 15.67 -20.57
N ASN A 41 59.21 16.30 -19.45
CA ASN A 41 60.32 17.27 -19.36
C ASN A 41 60.00 18.70 -19.83
N ILE A 42 60.21 19.81 -19.08
CA ILE A 42 61.34 20.27 -18.24
C ILE A 42 60.80 21.51 -17.47
N ILE A 43 60.79 21.50 -16.14
CA ILE A 43 61.72 22.23 -15.24
C ILE A 43 61.83 23.75 -15.48
N ASN A 44 61.29 24.47 -14.49
CA ASN A 44 61.70 25.72 -13.85
C ASN A 44 61.82 27.04 -14.64
N ASN A 45 61.01 27.97 -14.12
CA ASN A 45 61.21 29.41 -13.97
C ASN A 45 61.44 30.24 -15.23
N ASN A 46 60.36 30.87 -15.70
CA ASN A 46 60.20 32.31 -15.55
C ASN A 46 58.71 32.69 -15.69
N ASP A 47 58.38 33.85 -15.12
CA ASP A 47 57.12 34.59 -15.23
C ASP A 47 56.02 34.29 -14.19
N LEU A 48 55.95 35.21 -13.21
CA LEU A 48 54.85 36.18 -13.09
C LEU A 48 53.46 35.70 -13.56
N ASN A 49 52.55 35.51 -12.61
CA ASN A 49 51.29 36.25 -12.46
C ASN A 49 50.08 35.41 -12.03
N ASN A 50 49.43 35.96 -10.99
CA ASN A 50 48.00 36.01 -10.71
C ASN A 50 47.19 34.73 -10.44
N ASN A 51 46.67 34.75 -9.21
CA ASN A 51 45.32 34.39 -8.78
C ASN A 51 44.25 34.19 -9.86
N ASP A 52 43.29 33.37 -9.45
CA ASP A 52 41.98 33.07 -10.03
C ASP A 52 41.95 31.93 -11.06
N ASN A 53 41.49 30.75 -10.62
CA ASN A 53 40.14 30.33 -10.99
C ASN A 53 39.66 29.00 -10.37
N SER A 54 38.42 29.09 -9.90
CA SER A 54 37.34 28.08 -9.98
C SER A 54 37.60 26.68 -9.42
N SER A 55 37.40 26.53 -8.12
CA SER A 55 36.77 25.32 -7.59
C SER A 55 35.29 25.33 -7.98
N GLU A 56 34.92 24.60 -9.04
CA GLU A 56 33.53 24.20 -9.27
C GLU A 56 33.10 23.27 -8.14
N ASN A 57 32.53 23.86 -7.08
CA ASN A 57 31.74 23.13 -6.10
C ASN A 57 30.55 22.51 -6.82
N LYS A 58 30.57 21.20 -7.06
CA LYS A 58 29.37 20.43 -7.37
C LYS A 58 28.44 20.52 -6.15
N GLN A 59 27.45 21.41 -6.22
CA GLN A 59 26.34 21.46 -5.27
C GLN A 59 25.61 20.11 -5.30
N GLU A 60 25.58 19.41 -4.17
CA GLU A 60 24.56 18.40 -3.91
C GLU A 60 23.18 19.04 -4.13
N SER A 61 22.25 18.32 -4.75
CA SER A 61 20.92 18.84 -5.04
C SER A 61 20.20 19.20 -3.74
N LYS A 62 20.07 20.50 -3.47
CA LYS A 62 19.34 21.05 -2.32
C LYS A 62 17.91 20.50 -2.27
N GLN A 63 17.49 19.98 -1.12
CA GLN A 63 16.08 19.68 -0.86
C GLN A 63 15.32 21.01 -0.84
N LEU A 64 14.40 21.20 -1.80
CA LEU A 64 13.57 22.40 -1.85
C LEU A 64 12.73 22.47 -0.58
N VAL A 65 12.95 23.49 0.24
CA VAL A 65 12.10 23.78 1.39
C VAL A 65 10.90 24.59 0.93
N PRO A 66 9.78 24.57 1.68
CA PRO A 66 8.56 25.29 1.41
C PRO A 66 8.76 26.70 0.90
N PHE A 67 9.84 27.37 1.28
CA PHE A 67 9.97 28.79 0.96
C PHE A 67 11.35 29.17 0.44
N ASP A 68 11.92 28.33 -0.44
CA ASP A 68 12.94 28.75 -1.42
C ASP A 68 12.31 29.73 -2.43
N PHE A 69 11.91 30.92 -1.97
CA PHE A 69 11.25 31.93 -2.78
C PHE A 69 11.96 33.28 -2.82
N ASN A 70 11.48 34.08 -3.76
CA ASN A 70 11.82 35.47 -3.92
C ASN A 70 10.67 36.44 -3.52
N GLU A 71 9.50 35.94 -3.11
CA GLU A 71 8.30 36.75 -2.85
C GLU A 71 7.60 36.36 -1.56
N SER A 72 6.98 37.33 -0.87
CA SER A 72 6.59 37.27 0.53
C SER A 72 5.50 36.24 0.91
N TRP A 73 4.84 35.56 -0.04
CA TRP A 73 3.68 34.69 0.23
C TRP A 73 3.54 33.50 -0.74
N PRO A 74 3.70 32.24 -0.29
CA PRO A 74 3.31 31.04 -1.02
C PRO A 74 1.78 30.88 -1.14
N LEU A 75 1.35 30.16 -2.18
CA LEU A 75 -0.05 29.74 -2.32
C LEU A 75 -0.23 28.36 -1.69
N LEU A 76 -1.14 28.23 -0.73
CA LEU A 76 -1.48 26.91 -0.16
C LEU A 76 -2.59 26.26 -0.95
N VAL A 77 -2.35 25.03 -1.39
CA VAL A 77 -3.37 24.17 -1.96
C VAL A 77 -3.95 23.32 -0.83
N GLN A 78 -5.28 23.35 -0.70
CA GLN A 78 -6.02 22.61 0.32
C GLN A 78 -5.66 21.11 0.38
N ASN A 79 -5.41 20.52 -0.79
CA ASN A 79 -5.27 19.08 -0.94
C ASN A 79 -3.81 18.60 -0.91
N THR A 80 -2.82 19.46 -1.19
CA THR A 80 -1.44 18.99 -1.38
C THR A 80 -0.41 19.63 -0.47
N GLY A 81 -0.56 20.92 -0.11
CA GLY A 81 0.43 21.69 0.64
C GLY A 81 0.81 23.00 -0.07
N PRO A 82 1.95 23.63 0.27
CA PRO A 82 2.38 24.90 -0.34
C PRO A 82 2.86 24.72 -1.79
N ILE A 83 2.44 25.64 -2.66
CA ILE A 83 3.07 25.90 -3.96
C ILE A 83 4.09 27.02 -3.78
N VAL A 84 5.27 26.76 -4.30
CA VAL A 84 6.51 27.49 -4.04
C VAL A 84 7.17 27.74 -5.38
N SER A 85 8.01 28.77 -5.47
CA SER A 85 8.74 29.04 -6.70
C SER A 85 10.14 29.54 -6.43
N TYR A 86 11.12 28.95 -7.08
CA TYR A 86 12.51 29.36 -7.06
C TYR A 86 12.95 29.70 -8.49
N GLN A 87 13.29 30.96 -8.75
CA GLN A 87 13.60 31.45 -10.11
C GLN A 87 12.49 31.12 -11.12
N ASN A 88 12.77 30.27 -12.11
CA ASN A 88 11.83 29.82 -13.15
C ASN A 88 11.09 28.53 -12.80
N LYS A 89 11.49 27.90 -11.70
CA LYS A 89 10.94 26.64 -11.21
C LYS A 89 9.77 26.91 -10.28
N ILE A 90 8.67 26.21 -10.49
CA ILE A 90 7.52 26.16 -9.59
C ILE A 90 7.42 24.73 -9.05
N SER A 91 7.12 24.58 -7.77
CA SER A 91 7.00 23.27 -7.12
C SER A 91 5.80 23.26 -6.19
N SER A 92 5.13 22.12 -6.07
CA SER A 92 4.24 21.85 -4.94
C SER A 92 4.99 20.98 -3.95
N LEU A 93 4.92 21.34 -2.68
CA LEU A 93 5.41 20.51 -1.58
C LEU A 93 4.25 19.95 -0.77
N ASP A 94 4.54 18.91 -0.01
CA ASP A 94 3.64 18.41 1.03
C ASP A 94 3.73 19.24 2.32
N TRP A 95 2.90 18.89 3.30
CA TRP A 95 2.86 19.58 4.59
C TRP A 95 4.15 19.40 5.42
N PHE A 96 4.96 18.39 5.09
CA PHE A 96 6.25 18.07 5.71
C PHE A 96 7.42 18.46 4.81
N SER A 97 7.18 19.37 3.85
CA SER A 97 8.21 20.05 3.06
C SER A 97 8.92 19.23 1.98
N SER A 98 8.37 18.07 1.62
CA SER A 98 8.88 17.26 0.52
C SER A 98 8.24 17.63 -0.81
N THR A 99 9.04 17.68 -1.86
CA THR A 99 8.58 18.05 -3.21
C THR A 99 7.66 16.96 -3.78
N ARG A 100 6.43 17.33 -4.11
CA ARG A 100 5.44 16.45 -4.75
C ARG A 100 5.59 16.47 -6.27
N TRP A 101 5.67 17.68 -6.82
CA TRP A 101 5.94 17.89 -8.24
C TRP A 101 6.70 19.21 -8.43
N SER A 102 7.44 19.32 -9.53
CA SER A 102 8.06 20.58 -9.90
C SER A 102 8.25 20.72 -11.40
N ILE A 103 8.04 21.94 -11.89
CA ILE A 103 8.11 22.33 -13.28
C ILE A 103 9.13 23.46 -13.40
N ASP A 104 10.13 23.27 -14.26
CA ASP A 104 10.93 24.40 -14.75
C ASP A 104 10.23 24.98 -15.98
N LEU A 105 9.75 26.22 -15.88
CA LEU A 105 8.99 26.86 -16.95
C LEU A 105 9.83 27.15 -18.20
N LEU A 106 11.16 27.19 -18.11
CA LEU A 106 12.03 27.35 -19.28
C LEU A 106 12.05 26.09 -20.15
N GLU A 107 12.01 24.91 -19.53
CA GLU A 107 12.03 23.62 -20.22
C GLU A 107 10.63 23.04 -20.45
N ALA A 108 9.61 23.62 -19.81
CA ALA A 108 8.23 23.18 -19.93
C ALA A 108 7.72 23.22 -21.39
N THR A 109 6.99 22.18 -21.76
CA THR A 109 6.35 22.05 -23.08
C THR A 109 4.83 21.99 -22.96
N PHE A 110 4.15 22.52 -23.97
CA PHE A 110 2.71 22.36 -24.16
C PHE A 110 2.46 22.05 -25.65
N ASN A 111 1.65 21.03 -25.95
CA ASN A 111 1.47 20.51 -27.31
C ASN A 111 2.81 20.22 -28.04
N ASN A 112 3.76 19.60 -27.32
CA ASN A 112 5.11 19.26 -27.80
C ASN A 112 5.99 20.45 -28.24
N GLN A 113 5.68 21.67 -27.78
CA GLN A 113 6.48 22.88 -28.04
C GLN A 113 6.89 23.55 -26.72
N LYS A 114 8.14 24.03 -26.64
CA LYS A 114 8.61 24.83 -25.49
C LYS A 114 7.82 26.14 -25.39
N ILE A 115 7.38 26.49 -24.19
CA ILE A 115 6.53 27.68 -23.96
C ILE A 115 7.27 28.98 -24.29
N PHE A 116 8.58 29.01 -24.04
CA PHE A 116 9.44 30.18 -24.23
C PHE A 116 10.50 30.01 -25.33
N GLY A 117 10.54 28.86 -26.03
CA GLY A 117 11.61 28.52 -26.98
C GLY A 117 12.95 28.16 -26.31
N ASP A 118 14.03 28.01 -27.08
CA ASP A 118 15.29 27.45 -26.59
C ASP A 118 16.22 28.43 -25.86
N SER A 119 16.05 29.75 -26.03
CA SER A 119 16.90 30.77 -25.39
C SER A 119 16.16 32.10 -25.23
N PRO A 120 15.13 32.17 -24.36
CA PRO A 120 14.34 33.38 -24.17
C PRO A 120 15.16 34.49 -23.51
N THR A 121 15.06 35.71 -24.04
CA THR A 121 15.54 36.93 -23.35
C THR A 121 14.34 37.65 -22.76
N PHE A 122 14.27 37.78 -21.43
CA PHE A 122 13.12 38.40 -20.77
C PHE A 122 13.14 39.93 -20.84
N VAL A 123 11.96 40.54 -20.86
CA VAL A 123 11.79 41.99 -20.82
C VAL A 123 12.02 42.50 -19.39
N LYS A 124 12.70 43.66 -19.27
CA LYS A 124 13.46 44.18 -18.11
C LYS A 124 12.64 44.58 -16.87
N TRP A 125 11.91 43.61 -16.29
CA TRP A 125 11.24 43.74 -14.99
C TRP A 125 11.71 42.66 -14.00
N THR A 126 11.98 41.44 -14.49
CA THR A 126 12.65 40.34 -13.78
C THR A 126 13.34 39.41 -14.80
N ASP A 127 14.41 38.71 -14.42
CA ASP A 127 15.01 37.63 -15.25
C ASP A 127 14.22 36.30 -15.16
N ARG A 128 12.91 36.37 -14.86
CA ARG A 128 12.05 35.19 -14.63
C ARG A 128 11.11 34.94 -15.80
N ALA A 129 10.76 33.67 -15.98
CA ALA A 129 9.77 33.19 -16.93
C ALA A 129 8.34 33.67 -16.64
N PHE A 130 8.03 34.02 -15.38
CA PHE A 130 6.71 34.48 -14.97
C PHE A 130 6.79 35.62 -13.95
N ILE A 131 5.73 36.43 -13.93
CA ILE A 131 5.65 37.67 -13.14
C ILE A 131 4.70 37.51 -11.95
N ASN A 132 3.59 36.78 -12.12
CA ASN A 132 2.60 36.60 -11.05
C ASN A 132 1.80 35.32 -11.26
N TRP A 133 1.00 34.97 -10.26
CA TRP A 133 0.20 33.75 -10.20
C TRP A 133 -1.05 33.91 -9.33
N ALA A 134 -2.07 33.11 -9.62
CA ALA A 134 -3.28 33.00 -8.83
C ALA A 134 -3.81 31.55 -8.81
N LEU A 135 -4.30 31.11 -7.64
CA LEU A 135 -4.88 29.78 -7.46
C LEU A 135 -6.40 29.85 -7.61
N ASP A 136 -6.95 29.14 -8.59
CA ASP A 136 -8.36 28.83 -8.67
C ASP A 136 -8.64 27.62 -7.77
N ARG A 137 -9.07 27.94 -6.55
CA ARG A 137 -9.32 26.96 -5.48
C ARG A 137 -10.47 26.02 -5.79
N SER A 138 -11.45 26.45 -6.59
CA SER A 138 -12.63 25.66 -6.92
C SER A 138 -12.32 24.58 -7.96
N ASN A 139 -11.34 24.82 -8.82
CA ASN A 139 -10.97 23.91 -9.91
C ASN A 139 -9.58 23.26 -9.75
N ASN A 140 -8.91 23.44 -8.60
CA ASN A 140 -7.54 22.97 -8.36
C ASN A 140 -6.54 23.42 -9.45
N ALA A 141 -6.68 24.63 -9.99
CA ALA A 141 -5.86 25.12 -11.09
C ALA A 141 -5.00 26.31 -10.66
N LEU A 142 -3.69 26.22 -10.87
CA LEU A 142 -2.76 27.33 -10.73
C LEU A 142 -2.65 28.06 -12.07
N TRP A 143 -2.97 29.35 -12.08
CA TRP A 143 -2.79 30.23 -13.23
C TRP A 143 -1.54 31.08 -13.06
N LEU A 144 -0.68 31.08 -14.07
CA LEU A 144 0.52 31.92 -14.12
C LEU A 144 0.40 32.98 -15.19
N LEU A 145 0.86 34.18 -14.89
CA LEU A 145 1.09 35.26 -15.84
C LEU A 145 2.58 35.26 -16.23
N THR A 146 2.89 34.92 -17.48
CA THR A 146 4.27 34.86 -17.94
C THR A 146 4.89 36.25 -18.07
N ASN A 147 6.22 36.30 -18.04
CA ASN A 147 6.96 37.44 -18.54
C ASN A 147 6.89 37.49 -20.07
N SER A 148 7.09 38.68 -20.62
CA SER A 148 7.28 38.86 -22.06
C SER A 148 8.70 38.49 -22.46
N ILE A 149 8.83 37.93 -23.67
CA ILE A 149 10.12 37.59 -24.28
C ILE A 149 10.46 38.62 -25.34
N LYS A 150 11.72 39.00 -25.42
CA LYS A 150 12.30 39.78 -26.50
C LYS A 150 12.92 38.83 -27.52
N ASN A 151 12.47 38.90 -28.77
CA ASN A 151 13.12 38.20 -29.88
C ASN A 151 13.67 39.25 -30.84
N GLY A 152 14.97 39.53 -30.77
CA GLY A 152 15.59 40.65 -31.47
C GLY A 152 15.09 42.01 -30.94
N GLY A 153 14.45 42.81 -31.81
CA GLY A 153 13.88 44.12 -31.46
C GLY A 153 12.41 44.08 -31.01
N ASP A 154 11.71 42.97 -31.20
CA ASP A 154 10.27 42.83 -30.95
C ASP A 154 9.97 42.17 -29.60
N VAL A 155 9.06 42.79 -28.83
CA VAL A 155 8.55 42.23 -27.58
C VAL A 155 7.32 41.37 -27.85
N GLN A 156 7.31 40.11 -27.41
CA GLN A 156 6.16 39.22 -27.52
C GLN A 156 5.11 39.48 -26.44
N LYS A 157 3.88 39.04 -26.71
CA LYS A 157 2.76 39.08 -25.77
C LYS A 157 3.03 38.16 -24.57
N GLN A 158 2.56 38.57 -23.40
CA GLN A 158 2.53 37.70 -22.22
C GLN A 158 1.47 36.61 -22.40
N LYS A 159 1.56 35.54 -21.62
CA LYS A 159 0.68 34.37 -21.69
C LYS A 159 0.09 34.06 -20.31
N PHE A 160 -1.11 33.49 -20.30
CA PHE A 160 -1.63 32.72 -19.18
C PHE A 160 -1.19 31.26 -19.34
N ILE A 161 -0.65 30.65 -18.27
CA ILE A 161 -0.39 29.20 -18.20
C ILE A 161 -1.30 28.62 -17.12
N LYS A 162 -2.09 27.60 -17.46
CA LYS A 162 -2.89 26.81 -16.52
C LYS A 162 -2.14 25.54 -16.13
N ILE A 163 -1.94 25.32 -14.85
CA ILE A 163 -1.28 24.13 -14.29
C ILE A 163 -2.25 23.44 -13.34
N ASP A 164 -2.36 22.12 -13.44
CA ASP A 164 -3.02 21.30 -12.42
C ASP A 164 -2.19 21.38 -11.12
N SER A 165 -2.77 21.99 -10.09
CA SER A 165 -2.08 22.20 -8.81
C SER A 165 -1.78 20.89 -8.06
N LEU A 166 -2.42 19.77 -8.43
CA LEU A 166 -2.26 18.48 -7.76
C LEU A 166 -1.05 17.69 -8.25
N ASN A 167 -0.74 17.75 -9.56
CA ASN A 167 0.30 16.93 -10.19
C ASN A 167 1.29 17.71 -11.07
N GLY A 168 1.11 19.02 -11.26
CA GLY A 168 1.99 19.87 -12.05
C GLY A 168 1.81 19.74 -13.57
N THR A 169 0.75 19.11 -14.05
CA THR A 169 0.48 19.01 -15.50
C THR A 169 0.06 20.36 -16.05
N ILE A 170 0.65 20.80 -17.18
CA ILE A 170 0.22 22.00 -17.88
C ILE A 170 -1.02 21.68 -18.71
N LEU A 171 -2.12 22.33 -18.36
CA LEU A 171 -3.44 22.08 -18.94
C LEU A 171 -3.74 22.99 -20.13
N ASP A 172 -3.25 24.24 -20.12
CA ASP A 172 -3.54 25.22 -21.16
C ASP A 172 -2.50 26.35 -21.19
N VAL A 173 -2.35 26.97 -22.37
CA VAL A 173 -1.53 28.17 -22.58
C VAL A 173 -2.29 29.13 -23.50
N LYS A 174 -2.58 30.35 -23.03
CA LYS A 174 -3.32 31.38 -23.78
C LYS A 174 -2.54 32.68 -23.86
N GLU A 175 -2.42 33.26 -25.05
CA GLU A 175 -1.80 34.58 -25.21
C GLU A 175 -2.74 35.70 -24.76
N LEU A 176 -2.17 36.72 -24.13
CA LEU A 176 -2.89 37.93 -23.80
C LEU A 176 -3.22 38.75 -25.05
N SER A 177 -4.24 39.59 -24.97
CA SER A 177 -4.61 40.47 -26.09
C SER A 177 -3.59 41.61 -26.22
N TYR A 178 -3.12 42.16 -25.11
CA TYR A 178 -2.13 43.24 -25.08
C TYR A 178 -0.72 42.79 -25.53
N LYS A 179 -0.05 43.63 -26.34
CA LYS A 179 1.39 43.53 -26.66
C LYS A 179 2.15 44.70 -26.02
N PRO A 180 3.08 44.44 -25.07
CA PRO A 180 3.98 45.46 -24.53
C PRO A 180 4.75 46.25 -25.60
N ALA A 181 4.85 47.56 -25.42
CA ALA A 181 5.56 48.44 -26.36
C ALA A 181 7.01 48.77 -25.94
N GLY A 182 7.46 48.37 -24.74
CA GLY A 182 8.79 48.66 -24.22
C GLY A 182 9.14 47.92 -22.92
N GLU A 183 10.36 48.13 -22.41
CA GLU A 183 10.95 47.32 -21.32
C GLU A 183 10.26 47.45 -19.94
N ASN A 184 9.45 48.49 -19.73
CA ASN A 184 8.81 48.79 -18.44
C ASN A 184 7.26 48.68 -18.44
N TRP A 185 6.65 48.17 -19.51
CA TRP A 185 5.18 48.24 -19.72
C TRP A 185 4.55 46.86 -19.89
N MET A 186 4.00 46.29 -18.82
CA MET A 186 3.42 44.94 -18.84
C MET A 186 2.36 44.76 -17.74
N TYR A 187 1.57 43.69 -17.88
CA TYR A 187 0.74 43.20 -16.78
C TYR A 187 1.62 42.59 -15.70
N TYR A 188 1.34 42.96 -14.45
CA TYR A 188 2.14 42.51 -13.30
C TYR A 188 1.31 41.80 -12.23
N SER A 189 -0.01 41.72 -12.40
CA SER A 189 -0.91 41.04 -11.47
C SER A 189 -2.01 40.26 -12.18
N ILE A 190 -2.52 39.25 -11.47
CA ILE A 190 -3.58 38.35 -11.93
C ILE A 190 -4.52 38.03 -10.75
N SER A 191 -5.82 37.92 -11.03
CA SER A 191 -6.88 37.52 -10.09
C SER A 191 -7.84 36.51 -10.73
N VAL A 192 -8.39 35.61 -9.90
CA VAL A 192 -9.48 34.67 -10.26
C VAL A 192 -10.78 35.27 -9.75
N LEU A 193 -11.75 35.50 -10.63
CA LEU A 193 -13.07 36.02 -10.26
C LEU A 193 -14.01 34.90 -9.81
N GLU A 194 -15.08 35.21 -9.06
CA GLU A 194 -16.09 34.23 -8.63
C GLU A 194 -16.81 33.57 -9.83
N SER A 195 -16.82 34.21 -11.01
CA SER A 195 -17.30 33.62 -12.26
C SER A 195 -16.41 32.51 -12.82
N GLY A 196 -15.17 32.37 -12.32
CA GLY A 196 -14.13 31.49 -12.85
C GLY A 196 -13.27 32.13 -13.94
N ASN A 197 -13.56 33.39 -14.32
CA ASN A 197 -12.75 34.14 -15.28
C ASN A 197 -11.43 34.62 -14.65
N ILE A 198 -10.41 34.75 -15.49
CA ILE A 198 -9.07 35.15 -15.07
C ILE A 198 -8.77 36.53 -15.61
N MET A 199 -8.44 37.47 -14.72
CA MET A 199 -8.14 38.85 -15.10
C MET A 199 -6.66 39.15 -14.88
N ALA A 200 -5.98 39.67 -15.90
CA ALA A 200 -4.65 40.25 -15.80
C ALA A 200 -4.75 41.78 -15.81
N TYR A 201 -3.94 42.44 -14.98
CA TYR A 201 -3.96 43.90 -14.85
C TYR A 201 -2.58 44.51 -14.56
N GLY A 202 -2.38 45.75 -15.03
CA GLY A 202 -1.09 46.44 -14.93
C GLY A 202 -0.98 47.73 -15.75
N GLN A 203 0.24 48.22 -15.98
CA GLN A 203 0.50 49.53 -16.61
C GLN A 203 0.57 49.45 -18.15
N GLY A 204 -0.06 50.39 -18.86
CA GLY A 204 -0.07 50.48 -20.33
C GLY A 204 0.53 51.79 -20.89
N ASN A 205 1.10 51.70 -22.10
CA ASN A 205 1.99 52.69 -22.74
C ASN A 205 1.52 54.18 -22.76
N ASP A 206 0.22 54.45 -22.79
CA ASP A 206 -0.36 55.80 -22.85
C ASP A 206 -1.51 56.04 -21.85
N LYS A 207 -1.82 55.01 -21.05
CA LYS A 207 -2.93 55.00 -20.07
C LYS A 207 -2.51 54.11 -18.91
N TRP A 208 -2.53 54.67 -17.70
CA TRP A 208 -1.87 54.11 -16.52
C TRP A 208 -2.39 52.75 -16.04
N GLU A 209 -3.43 52.19 -16.65
CA GLU A 209 -4.04 50.91 -16.30
C GLU A 209 -4.60 50.25 -17.56
N GLN A 210 -4.43 48.93 -17.73
CA GLN A 210 -5.10 48.07 -18.72
C GLN A 210 -5.52 46.74 -18.07
N PHE A 211 -6.57 46.12 -18.61
CA PHE A 211 -7.09 44.83 -18.13
C PHE A 211 -7.40 43.91 -19.32
N ASP A 212 -6.92 42.67 -19.22
CA ASP A 212 -7.32 41.57 -20.10
C ASP A 212 -8.11 40.54 -19.27
N ILE A 213 -9.25 40.10 -19.80
CA ILE A 213 -10.09 39.07 -19.18
C ILE A 213 -10.05 37.82 -20.05
N LEU A 214 -9.57 36.72 -19.49
CA LEU A 214 -9.74 35.38 -20.02
C LEU A 214 -11.05 34.81 -19.50
N ASP A 215 -12.00 34.59 -20.41
CA ASP A 215 -13.16 33.76 -20.17
C ASP A 215 -12.73 32.30 -20.22
N THR A 216 -12.77 31.61 -19.08
CA THR A 216 -12.28 30.23 -18.95
C THR A 216 -13.22 29.20 -19.57
N LYS A 217 -14.47 29.57 -19.89
CA LYS A 217 -15.43 28.70 -20.59
C LYS A 217 -15.24 28.76 -22.09
N THR A 218 -15.09 29.96 -22.64
CA THR A 218 -14.91 30.15 -24.09
C THR A 218 -13.45 30.08 -24.53
N GLY A 219 -12.51 30.23 -23.58
CA GLY A 219 -11.08 30.29 -23.83
C GLY A 219 -10.63 31.58 -24.54
N GLN A 220 -11.54 32.56 -24.67
CA GLN A 220 -11.27 33.83 -25.33
C GLN A 220 -10.67 34.82 -24.34
N VAL A 221 -9.60 35.51 -24.77
CA VAL A 221 -9.05 36.67 -24.07
C VAL A 221 -9.61 37.93 -24.71
N THR A 222 -10.23 38.78 -23.90
CA THR A 222 -10.74 40.08 -24.35
C THR A 222 -9.97 41.20 -23.66
N GLN A 223 -9.53 42.16 -24.45
CA GLN A 223 -8.94 43.39 -23.93
C GLN A 223 -10.03 44.43 -23.71
N LYS A 224 -10.01 45.13 -22.58
CA LYS A 224 -10.92 46.24 -22.30
C LYS A 224 -10.14 47.55 -22.29
N PHE A 225 -10.66 48.54 -23.03
CA PHE A 225 -10.10 49.89 -23.12
C PHE A 225 -11.19 50.95 -22.88
N SER A 226 -10.89 51.94 -22.06
CA SER A 226 -11.62 53.19 -21.90
C SER A 226 -10.77 54.38 -22.39
N ASN A 227 -11.41 55.43 -22.92
CA ASN A 227 -10.73 56.65 -23.37
C ASN A 227 -10.22 57.55 -22.23
N SER A 228 -10.62 57.33 -20.98
CA SER A 228 -10.22 58.12 -19.81
C SER A 228 -9.22 57.46 -18.87
N GLY A 229 -8.72 56.26 -19.18
CA GLY A 229 -8.05 55.41 -18.18
C GLY A 229 -9.03 54.36 -17.68
N ASN A 230 -8.53 53.15 -17.37
CA ASN A 230 -9.33 51.92 -17.32
C ASN A 230 -10.08 51.67 -16.00
N ILE A 231 -10.53 52.74 -15.37
CA ILE A 231 -11.56 52.72 -14.35
C ILE A 231 -12.73 53.52 -14.93
N ASP A 232 -13.99 53.17 -14.60
CA ASP A 232 -15.11 54.08 -14.87
C ASP A 232 -14.69 55.51 -14.48
N LYS A 233 -14.76 56.45 -15.44
CA LYS A 233 -14.33 57.84 -15.26
C LYS A 233 -14.92 58.46 -13.99
N HIS A 234 -16.12 58.03 -13.63
CA HIS A 234 -16.78 58.49 -12.42
C HIS A 234 -16.03 58.06 -11.14
N ILE A 235 -15.45 56.87 -11.07
CA ILE A 235 -14.65 56.43 -9.90
C ILE A 235 -13.37 57.29 -9.78
N GLU A 236 -12.73 57.63 -10.89
CA GLU A 236 -11.56 58.52 -10.91
C GLU A 236 -11.94 59.95 -10.47
N ASP A 237 -13.06 60.46 -10.97
CA ASP A 237 -13.61 61.77 -10.59
C ASP A 237 -13.98 61.82 -9.10
N ASP A 238 -14.54 60.73 -8.54
CA ASP A 238 -14.88 60.61 -7.12
C ASP A 238 -13.63 60.79 -6.22
N ILE A 239 -12.53 60.12 -6.56
CA ILE A 239 -11.26 60.19 -5.82
C ILE A 239 -10.61 61.57 -5.94
N LYS A 240 -10.70 62.19 -7.13
CA LYS A 240 -10.16 63.54 -7.38
C LYS A 240 -10.93 64.64 -6.66
N THR A 241 -12.23 64.45 -6.39
CA THR A 241 -13.09 65.48 -5.77
C THR A 241 -13.12 65.43 -4.23
N THR A 242 -12.87 64.28 -3.59
CA THR A 242 -13.05 64.11 -2.13
C THR A 242 -11.87 64.50 -1.24
N GLY A 243 -10.65 64.69 -1.75
CA GLY A 243 -9.55 65.16 -0.88
C GLY A 243 -8.16 65.13 -1.47
N GLY A 244 -7.67 66.29 -1.90
CA GLY A 244 -6.24 66.62 -1.90
C GLY A 244 -5.43 66.26 -3.16
N GLY A 245 -5.59 67.05 -4.22
CA GLY A 245 -4.56 67.24 -5.26
C GLY A 245 -4.74 66.45 -6.56
N LYS A 246 -4.19 67.01 -7.66
CA LYS A 246 -4.19 66.47 -9.04
C LYS A 246 -3.25 65.26 -9.18
N GLY A 247 -3.47 64.22 -8.39
CA GLY A 247 -2.67 62.99 -8.41
C GLY A 247 -3.21 61.91 -9.36
N ASP A 248 -2.34 61.01 -9.81
CA ASP A 248 -2.70 59.85 -10.63
C ASP A 248 -3.26 58.73 -9.73
N VAL A 249 -4.40 58.15 -10.11
CA VAL A 249 -5.00 56.98 -9.43
C VAL A 249 -4.35 55.70 -9.97
N ARG A 250 -4.02 54.76 -9.08
CA ARG A 250 -3.45 53.44 -9.42
C ARG A 250 -4.20 52.30 -8.76
N SER A 251 -4.62 51.33 -9.56
CA SER A 251 -5.15 50.03 -9.18
C SER A 251 -4.08 49.17 -8.55
N ARG A 252 -4.38 48.62 -7.38
CA ARG A 252 -3.47 47.77 -6.62
C ARG A 252 -3.94 46.33 -6.57
N PHE A 253 -5.24 46.13 -6.39
CA PHE A 253 -5.79 44.81 -6.15
C PHE A 253 -7.26 44.73 -6.54
N LEU A 254 -7.68 43.56 -7.02
CA LEU A 254 -9.06 43.25 -7.38
C LEU A 254 -9.45 41.89 -6.79
N PHE A 255 -10.62 41.82 -6.17
CA PHE A 255 -11.20 40.57 -5.66
C PHE A 255 -12.72 40.55 -5.76
N SER A 256 -13.30 39.37 -5.92
CA SER A 256 -14.75 39.20 -5.93
C SER A 256 -15.33 39.17 -4.52
N ILE A 257 -16.49 39.80 -4.34
CA ILE A 257 -17.31 39.70 -3.13
C ILE A 257 -18.63 38.97 -3.34
N ALA A 258 -19.05 38.80 -4.59
CA ALA A 258 -20.21 38.03 -5.02
C ALA A 258 -20.10 37.78 -6.53
N LYS A 259 -21.00 36.99 -7.10
CA LYS A 259 -21.05 36.79 -8.55
C LYS A 259 -21.27 38.12 -9.28
N ASN A 260 -20.40 38.45 -10.25
CA ASN A 260 -20.42 39.71 -10.99
C ASN A 260 -20.32 40.97 -10.10
N MET A 261 -19.72 40.85 -8.91
CA MET A 261 -19.46 41.99 -8.01
C MET A 261 -18.08 41.86 -7.39
N ASN A 262 -17.23 42.81 -7.73
CA ASN A 262 -15.82 42.86 -7.38
C ASN A 262 -15.48 44.16 -6.67
N ILE A 263 -14.46 44.13 -5.83
CA ILE A 263 -13.87 45.29 -5.18
C ILE A 263 -12.54 45.60 -5.84
N LEU A 264 -12.45 46.80 -6.38
CA LEU A 264 -11.24 47.39 -6.92
C LEU A 264 -10.61 48.31 -5.87
N VAL A 265 -9.39 47.98 -5.42
CA VAL A 265 -8.63 48.79 -4.45
C VAL A 265 -7.66 49.70 -5.20
N LEU A 266 -7.74 50.99 -4.86
CA LEU A 266 -7.11 52.10 -5.56
C LEU A 266 -6.27 52.94 -4.59
N THR A 267 -5.19 53.54 -5.09
CA THR A 267 -4.40 54.54 -4.36
C THR A 267 -4.14 55.76 -5.23
N ASN A 268 -4.05 56.94 -4.62
CA ASN A 268 -3.65 58.18 -5.28
C ASN A 268 -2.13 58.39 -5.10
N PHE A 269 -1.46 58.82 -6.17
CA PHE A 269 -0.11 59.38 -6.11
C PHE A 269 -0.15 60.89 -6.32
N GLY A 270 0.25 61.67 -5.31
CA GLY A 270 0.37 63.12 -5.45
C GLY A 270 1.39 63.48 -6.55
N TRP A 271 0.91 64.08 -7.64
CA TRP A 271 1.76 64.67 -8.67
C TRP A 271 1.47 66.17 -8.71
N ASN A 272 2.49 66.99 -8.49
CA ASN A 272 2.37 68.44 -8.62
C ASN A 272 3.48 68.95 -9.53
N GLY A 273 3.11 69.57 -10.66
CA GLY A 273 4.05 70.29 -11.52
C GLY A 273 5.25 69.50 -12.07
N GLY A 274 5.09 68.22 -12.40
CA GLY A 274 6.17 67.42 -13.02
C GLY A 274 7.16 66.76 -12.05
N GLN A 275 7.01 66.95 -10.72
CA GLN A 275 7.76 66.19 -9.71
C GLN A 275 6.85 65.27 -8.89
N GLN A 276 7.31 64.04 -8.67
CA GLN A 276 6.66 63.05 -7.81
C GLN A 276 7.04 63.33 -6.35
N GLU A 277 6.09 63.74 -5.52
CA GLU A 277 6.33 63.92 -4.07
C GLU A 277 6.40 62.53 -3.42
N LYS A 278 7.58 61.88 -3.47
CA LYS A 278 7.82 60.52 -2.92
C LYS A 278 7.48 60.40 -1.42
N GLU A 279 7.42 61.51 -0.70
CA GLU A 279 7.12 61.56 0.74
C GLU A 279 5.61 61.58 1.04
N LYS A 280 4.75 61.78 0.03
CA LYS A 280 3.29 61.82 0.18
C LYS A 280 2.60 60.79 -0.71
N PHE A 281 2.62 59.54 -0.28
CA PHE A 281 1.71 58.53 -0.82
C PHE A 281 0.28 58.83 -0.38
N GLY A 282 -0.65 58.91 -1.32
CA GLY A 282 -2.04 59.29 -1.08
C GLY A 282 -2.89 58.21 -0.41
N ASP A 283 -4.10 58.63 -0.04
CA ASP A 283 -5.13 57.82 0.61
C ASP A 283 -5.50 56.58 -0.21
N ILE A 284 -6.09 55.59 0.47
CA ILE A 284 -6.50 54.33 -0.15
C ILE A 284 -8.02 54.31 -0.25
N TYR A 285 -8.51 53.96 -1.43
CA TYR A 285 -9.91 53.90 -1.78
C TYR A 285 -10.30 52.50 -2.24
N PHE A 286 -11.57 52.14 -2.14
CA PHE A 286 -12.12 51.04 -2.93
C PHE A 286 -13.35 51.48 -3.72
N ALA A 287 -13.60 50.79 -4.83
CA ALA A 287 -14.80 50.93 -5.64
C ALA A 287 -15.38 49.55 -5.96
N PHE A 288 -16.70 49.49 -6.14
CA PHE A 288 -17.39 48.27 -6.54
C PHE A 288 -17.58 48.23 -8.06
N VAL A 289 -17.13 47.15 -8.69
CA VAL A 289 -17.17 46.96 -10.15
C VAL A 289 -17.72 45.58 -10.51
N ASP A 290 -18.31 45.43 -11.69
CA ASP A 290 -18.75 44.12 -12.20
C ASP A 290 -17.57 43.31 -12.78
N ASP A 291 -17.82 42.12 -13.36
CA ASP A 291 -16.75 41.30 -13.98
C ASP A 291 -16.15 41.94 -15.24
N GLU A 292 -16.82 42.95 -15.79
CA GLU A 292 -16.36 43.75 -16.94
C GLU A 292 -15.68 45.06 -16.52
N MET A 293 -15.44 45.28 -15.22
CA MET A 293 -14.86 46.50 -14.63
C MET A 293 -15.73 47.76 -14.73
N ASN A 294 -17.02 47.62 -15.02
CA ASN A 294 -17.96 48.74 -14.96
C ASN A 294 -18.34 49.00 -13.50
N ARG A 295 -18.49 50.28 -13.12
CA ARG A 295 -19.02 50.64 -11.80
C ARG A 295 -20.41 50.03 -11.61
N ILE A 296 -20.65 49.42 -10.45
CA ILE A 296 -21.98 48.90 -10.12
C ILE A 296 -22.88 50.06 -9.68
N GLN A 297 -23.91 50.37 -10.48
CA GLN A 297 -24.94 51.36 -10.15
C GLN A 297 -26.27 50.67 -9.81
N THR A 298 -26.80 50.92 -8.61
CA THR A 298 -28.04 50.34 -8.06
C THR A 298 -29.13 51.41 -7.83
N GLY A 299 -28.89 52.68 -8.21
CA GLY A 299 -29.75 53.85 -7.98
C GLY A 299 -29.02 55.19 -8.24
N THR A 300 -29.65 56.35 -7.99
CA THR A 300 -29.08 57.68 -8.28
C THR A 300 -28.50 58.44 -7.08
N ASN A 301 -28.76 58.01 -5.83
CA ASN A 301 -28.43 58.75 -4.59
C ASN A 301 -27.85 57.86 -3.46
N ASP A 302 -27.25 56.72 -3.78
CA ASP A 302 -26.72 55.77 -2.80
C ASP A 302 -25.23 56.10 -2.54
N GLU A 303 -24.83 56.26 -1.29
CA GLU A 303 -23.45 56.65 -0.92
C GLU A 303 -22.40 55.64 -1.41
N TRP A 304 -22.81 54.40 -1.67
CA TRP A 304 -21.98 53.29 -2.17
C TRP A 304 -21.56 53.44 -3.63
N PHE A 305 -22.12 54.40 -4.38
CA PHE A 305 -21.65 54.69 -5.73
C PHE A 305 -20.22 55.20 -5.68
N TYR A 306 -19.90 56.07 -4.73
CA TYR A 306 -18.64 56.79 -4.71
C TYR A 306 -17.47 55.92 -4.27
N ALA A 307 -16.29 56.15 -4.84
CA ALA A 307 -15.06 55.53 -4.35
C ALA A 307 -14.90 55.83 -2.84
N LYS A 308 -15.00 54.79 -2.00
CA LYS A 308 -14.99 54.98 -0.54
C LYS A 308 -13.54 55.01 -0.04
N LYS A 309 -13.20 56.09 0.65
CA LYS A 309 -11.92 56.25 1.36
C LYS A 309 -11.87 55.26 2.54
N MET A 310 -10.83 54.44 2.60
CA MET A 310 -10.65 53.45 3.67
C MET A 310 -9.77 53.93 4.81
N ILE A 311 -8.74 54.71 4.50
CA ILE A 311 -7.78 55.18 5.50
C ILE A 311 -7.13 56.50 5.03
N GLU A 312 -6.94 57.42 5.98
CA GLU A 312 -6.11 58.62 5.85
C GLU A 312 -4.67 58.28 6.19
N ARG A 313 -3.71 58.51 5.28
CA ARG A 313 -2.30 58.21 5.59
C ARG A 313 -1.62 59.35 6.33
N THR A 314 -1.18 59.10 7.57
CA THR A 314 -0.21 59.96 8.30
C THR A 314 1.24 59.54 7.99
N ASP A 315 1.95 60.34 7.19
CA ASP A 315 3.39 60.33 6.88
C ASP A 315 4.09 58.97 6.99
N MET A 316 4.08 58.19 5.90
CA MET A 316 4.90 56.99 5.80
C MET A 316 6.32 57.36 5.39
N GLY A 317 7.18 57.66 6.36
CA GLY A 317 8.60 57.87 6.13
C GLY A 317 9.25 56.64 5.48
N LYS A 318 9.95 56.84 4.36
CA LYS A 318 10.92 55.92 3.71
C LYS A 318 10.47 54.47 3.46
N LEU A 319 9.19 54.23 3.17
CA LEU A 319 8.75 52.92 2.66
C LEU A 319 8.96 52.88 1.14
N ASN A 320 9.84 51.99 0.68
CA ASN A 320 10.11 51.78 -0.75
C ASN A 320 8.86 51.17 -1.40
N SER A 321 8.25 51.93 -2.30
CA SER A 321 6.97 51.67 -2.98
C SER A 321 6.84 50.37 -3.80
N GLU A 322 7.87 49.52 -3.83
CA GLU A 322 7.96 48.33 -4.69
C GLU A 322 7.96 47.01 -3.90
N SER A 323 8.36 47.04 -2.63
CA SER A 323 8.41 45.85 -1.76
C SER A 323 7.15 45.67 -0.91
N ASP A 324 6.41 46.75 -0.64
CA ASP A 324 5.21 46.73 0.20
C ASP A 324 3.99 46.41 -0.66
N THR A 325 3.92 45.16 -1.13
CA THR A 325 2.67 44.62 -1.64
C THR A 325 1.63 44.77 -0.54
N PHE A 326 0.59 45.59 -0.76
CA PHE A 326 -0.64 45.48 0.00
C PHE A 326 -0.99 44.00 0.01
N PRO A 327 -0.95 43.35 1.18
CA PRO A 327 -1.12 41.91 1.18
C PRO A 327 -2.53 41.67 0.64
N LYS A 328 -2.64 40.70 -0.30
CA LYS A 328 -3.90 40.27 -0.93
C LYS A 328 -4.80 39.61 0.14
N LEU A 329 -5.12 40.31 1.22
CA LEU A 329 -5.73 39.77 2.44
C LEU A 329 -7.24 39.76 2.30
N VAL A 330 -7.70 39.01 1.31
CA VAL A 330 -9.12 38.69 1.16
C VAL A 330 -9.27 37.21 1.46
N TYR A 331 -10.10 36.90 2.45
CA TYR A 331 -10.31 35.54 2.90
C TYR A 331 -11.79 35.21 2.92
N LYS A 332 -12.21 34.16 2.22
CA LYS A 332 -13.58 33.64 2.26
C LYS A 332 -13.68 32.60 3.37
N LEU A 333 -14.48 32.91 4.40
CA LEU A 333 -14.81 32.03 5.51
C LEU A 333 -15.61 30.81 5.03
N PRO A 334 -15.58 29.67 5.76
CA PRO A 334 -16.37 28.48 5.43
C PRO A 334 -17.87 28.74 5.28
N ASP A 335 -18.42 29.71 6.02
CA ASP A 335 -19.82 30.12 5.91
C ASP A 335 -20.11 31.09 4.74
N GLY A 336 -19.10 31.36 3.92
CA GLY A 336 -19.19 32.19 2.73
C GLY A 336 -18.87 33.67 2.96
N ARG A 337 -18.74 34.17 4.20
CA ARG A 337 -18.37 35.58 4.45
C ARG A 337 -16.99 35.91 3.91
N ILE A 338 -16.77 37.13 3.42
CA ILE A 338 -15.47 37.55 2.88
C ILE A 338 -14.87 38.61 3.80
N LEU A 339 -13.71 38.31 4.35
CA LEU A 339 -12.97 39.18 5.24
C LEU A 339 -11.89 39.91 4.44
N PHE A 340 -11.81 41.24 4.59
CA PHE A 340 -10.78 42.07 3.99
C PHE A 340 -10.17 43.00 5.03
N SER A 341 -8.86 42.89 5.22
CA SER A 341 -8.12 43.69 6.19
C SER A 341 -7.30 44.79 5.52
N ILE A 342 -7.32 45.98 6.11
CA ILE A 342 -6.40 47.06 5.77
C ILE A 342 -5.99 47.81 7.04
N TYR A 343 -4.69 47.72 7.40
CA TYR A 343 -4.13 48.27 8.63
C TYR A 343 -4.96 47.91 9.87
N ASN A 344 -5.75 48.88 10.38
CA ASN A 344 -6.54 48.77 11.59
C ASN A 344 -8.05 48.59 11.36
N LYS A 345 -8.46 48.30 10.11
CA LYS A 345 -9.87 48.20 9.71
C LYS A 345 -10.15 46.83 9.12
N LEU A 346 -11.12 46.11 9.69
CA LEU A 346 -11.61 44.83 9.15
C LEU A 346 -12.93 45.08 8.45
N TYR A 347 -12.99 44.72 7.18
CA TYR A 347 -14.23 44.67 6.42
C TYR A 347 -14.72 43.23 6.35
N VAL A 348 -15.99 43.01 6.67
CA VAL A 348 -16.65 41.70 6.57
C VAL A 348 -17.80 41.84 5.58
N PHE A 349 -17.64 41.26 4.39
CA PHE A 349 -18.64 41.19 3.33
C PHE A 349 -19.49 39.93 3.48
N PHE A 350 -20.75 40.03 3.09
CA PHE A 350 -21.74 38.95 3.18
C PHE A 350 -22.24 38.59 1.76
N PRO A 351 -21.59 37.64 1.07
CA PRO A 351 -21.85 37.38 -0.36
C PRO A 351 -23.29 36.94 -0.64
N ASN A 352 -23.82 36.02 0.16
CA ASN A 352 -25.19 35.52 0.00
C ASN A 352 -26.25 36.64 0.11
N GLU A 353 -26.02 37.61 0.99
CA GLU A 353 -26.90 38.77 1.16
C GLU A 353 -26.68 39.80 0.05
N THR A 354 -25.42 39.99 -0.36
CA THR A 354 -25.02 40.83 -1.48
C THR A 354 -25.69 40.40 -2.77
N GLU A 355 -25.71 39.10 -3.06
CA GLU A 355 -26.38 38.52 -4.24
C GLU A 355 -27.90 38.68 -4.18
N LYS A 356 -28.51 38.37 -3.01
CA LYS A 356 -29.96 38.49 -2.81
C LYS A 356 -30.45 39.92 -2.98
N GLN A 357 -29.71 40.89 -2.44
CA GLN A 357 -30.08 42.30 -2.46
C GLN A 357 -29.58 43.02 -3.72
N LYS A 358 -28.75 42.37 -4.54
CA LYS A 358 -28.06 42.97 -5.70
C LYS A 358 -27.32 44.26 -5.35
N LYS A 359 -26.77 44.35 -4.14
CA LYS A 359 -25.96 45.47 -3.67
C LYS A 359 -24.93 44.96 -2.65
N PRO A 360 -23.72 45.55 -2.56
CA PRO A 360 -22.73 45.15 -1.56
C PRO A 360 -23.27 45.23 -0.14
N VAL A 361 -23.19 44.14 0.61
CA VAL A 361 -23.54 44.09 2.04
C VAL A 361 -22.27 43.79 2.84
N TYR A 362 -21.87 44.72 3.71
CA TYR A 362 -20.67 44.57 4.53
C TYR A 362 -20.72 45.35 5.84
N LYS A 363 -19.82 45.01 6.76
CA LYS A 363 -19.54 45.76 7.99
C LYS A 363 -18.08 46.14 8.09
N GLU A 364 -17.82 47.22 8.82
CA GLU A 364 -16.48 47.73 9.11
C GLU A 364 -16.24 47.68 10.62
N PHE A 365 -15.06 47.22 11.04
CA PHE A 365 -14.67 47.10 12.44
C PHE A 365 -13.29 47.69 12.68
N ASP A 366 -13.12 48.39 13.79
CA ASP A 366 -11.82 48.85 14.28
C ASP A 366 -11.10 47.71 15.00
N TYR A 367 -9.89 47.37 14.55
CA TYR A 367 -9.05 46.35 15.19
C TYR A 367 -7.58 46.54 14.80
N GLY A 368 -6.63 46.49 15.73
CA GLY A 368 -5.22 46.69 15.34
C GLY A 368 -4.25 46.79 16.51
N VAL A 369 -2.97 46.57 16.21
CA VAL A 369 -1.87 46.74 17.17
C VAL A 369 -1.13 48.01 16.83
N LYS A 370 -0.83 48.83 17.85
CA LYS A 370 0.01 50.02 17.68
C LYS A 370 1.45 49.66 17.97
N ASP A 371 2.36 50.23 17.18
CA ASP A 371 3.77 50.21 17.47
C ASP A 371 4.03 51.09 18.71
N ASP A 372 4.63 50.50 19.74
CA ASP A 372 4.89 51.18 21.02
C ASP A 372 5.84 52.39 20.87
N THR A 373 6.65 52.43 19.80
CA THR A 373 7.65 53.48 19.56
C THR A 373 7.08 54.63 18.73
N THR A 374 6.25 54.33 17.73
CA THR A 374 5.74 55.32 16.76
C THR A 374 4.27 55.70 16.99
N GLY A 375 3.52 54.94 17.80
CA GLY A 375 2.09 55.12 18.05
C GLY A 375 1.19 54.84 16.84
N LYS A 376 1.77 54.40 15.72
CA LYS A 376 1.07 54.09 14.47
C LYS A 376 0.58 52.65 14.47
N TYR A 377 -0.51 52.38 13.76
CA TYR A 377 -0.97 51.00 13.58
C TYR A 377 0.00 50.21 12.71
N LEU A 378 0.40 49.04 13.21
CA LEU A 378 1.16 48.08 12.44
C LEU A 378 0.26 47.53 11.33
N PRO A 379 0.74 47.41 10.08
CA PRO A 379 0.00 46.69 9.06
C PRO A 379 -0.16 45.22 9.43
N VAL A 380 -1.28 44.60 9.02
CA VAL A 380 -1.45 43.15 9.10
C VAL A 380 -0.44 42.50 8.14
N GLU A 381 0.51 41.77 8.70
CA GLU A 381 1.52 41.03 7.95
C GLU A 381 1.01 39.68 7.50
N SER A 382 0.10 39.04 8.24
CA SER A 382 -0.63 37.84 7.80
C SER A 382 -1.79 37.52 8.70
N TRP A 383 -2.69 36.68 8.19
CA TRP A 383 -3.81 36.20 8.98
C TRP A 383 -4.36 34.88 8.43
N THR A 384 -5.04 34.15 9.30
CA THR A 384 -5.67 32.86 9.04
C THR A 384 -7.00 32.79 9.80
N THR A 385 -7.81 31.76 9.58
CA THR A 385 -9.08 31.57 10.29
C THR A 385 -9.29 30.11 10.69
N ASP A 386 -10.11 29.84 11.70
CA ASP A 386 -10.58 28.49 12.01
C ASP A 386 -12.03 28.26 11.54
N THR A 387 -12.54 27.05 11.77
CA THR A 387 -13.92 26.65 11.41
C THR A 387 -15.00 27.37 12.20
N ASP A 388 -14.65 27.91 13.37
CA ASP A 388 -15.55 28.72 14.19
C ASP A 388 -15.55 30.19 13.74
N ASN A 389 -14.90 30.47 12.60
CA ASN A 389 -14.72 31.79 12.01
C ASN A 389 -13.95 32.78 12.90
N ASN A 390 -13.13 32.28 13.82
CA ASN A 390 -12.14 33.13 14.48
C ASN A 390 -11.05 33.47 13.48
N VAL A 391 -10.55 34.69 13.55
CA VAL A 391 -9.47 35.20 12.72
C VAL A 391 -8.21 35.29 13.57
N TYR A 392 -7.08 34.83 13.04
CA TYR A 392 -5.79 34.90 13.69
C TYR A 392 -4.90 35.81 12.87
N ALA A 393 -4.56 36.99 13.37
CA ALA A 393 -3.78 37.99 12.67
C ALA A 393 -2.39 38.16 13.32
N LYS A 394 -1.38 38.30 12.48
CA LYS A 394 -0.01 38.65 12.82
C LYS A 394 0.27 40.01 12.19
N PHE A 395 0.62 40.98 13.02
CA PHE A 395 0.98 42.32 12.58
C PHE A 395 2.48 42.41 12.30
N SER A 396 2.88 43.30 11.38
CA SER A 396 4.28 43.48 11.02
C SER A 396 5.12 43.85 12.23
N ASN A 397 6.28 43.22 12.42
CA ASN A 397 7.17 43.45 13.57
C ASN A 397 6.56 43.12 14.96
N ASP A 398 5.34 42.57 15.02
CA ASP A 398 4.77 42.01 16.25
C ASP A 398 5.38 40.62 16.51
N SER A 399 5.57 40.20 17.76
CA SER A 399 6.03 38.85 18.12
C SER A 399 4.88 37.92 18.50
N LYS A 400 3.64 38.41 18.43
CA LYS A 400 2.42 37.73 18.89
C LYS A 400 1.46 37.44 17.75
N ILE A 401 0.69 36.36 17.90
CA ILE A 401 -0.47 36.05 17.07
C ILE A 401 -1.72 36.53 17.81
N GLN A 402 -2.50 37.42 17.21
CA GLN A 402 -3.76 37.92 17.75
C GLN A 402 -4.93 37.08 17.25
N LYS A 403 -5.79 36.59 18.14
CA LYS A 403 -7.09 36.00 17.82
C LYS A 403 -8.18 37.07 17.92
N ILE A 404 -9.05 37.04 16.93
CA ILE A 404 -10.20 37.91 16.69
C ILE A 404 -11.41 36.99 16.59
N SER A 405 -12.40 37.18 17.46
CA SER A 405 -13.61 36.36 17.43
C SER A 405 -14.75 37.14 16.78
N ILE A 406 -15.41 36.55 15.78
CA ILE A 406 -16.52 37.19 15.04
C ILE A 406 -17.83 36.49 15.40
N SER A 407 -18.75 37.18 16.08
CA SER A 407 -20.05 36.63 16.49
C SER A 407 -21.21 37.10 15.60
N GLY A 408 -21.92 36.16 14.95
CA GLY A 408 -23.24 36.37 14.32
C GLY A 408 -23.25 36.75 12.84
N SER A 409 -24.47 36.79 12.27
CA SER A 409 -24.78 37.04 10.85
C SER A 409 -25.64 38.28 10.59
N THR A 410 -26.26 38.89 11.62
CA THR A 410 -27.12 40.08 11.47
C THR A 410 -26.30 41.36 11.36
N LEU A 411 -26.78 42.36 10.62
CA LEU A 411 -26.15 43.69 10.42
C LEU A 411 -26.14 44.58 11.69
N GLU A 412 -25.41 44.20 12.74
CA GLU A 412 -25.15 45.02 13.93
C GLU A 412 -23.65 45.34 14.11
N ASN A 413 -23.28 46.57 14.50
CA ASN A 413 -21.88 46.92 14.78
C ASN A 413 -21.40 46.23 16.06
N THR A 414 -20.82 45.03 15.94
CA THR A 414 -20.24 44.28 17.06
C THR A 414 -18.75 44.57 17.18
N ASN A 415 -18.28 45.06 18.33
CA ASN A 415 -16.83 45.23 18.54
C ASN A 415 -16.12 43.86 18.45
N ILE A 416 -15.01 43.83 17.73
CA ILE A 416 -14.16 42.65 17.63
C ILE A 416 -13.25 42.58 18.85
N ASN A 417 -13.36 41.50 19.63
CA ASN A 417 -12.44 41.24 20.74
C ASN A 417 -11.11 40.70 20.21
N ILE A 418 -10.00 41.33 20.63
CA ILE A 418 -8.62 40.96 20.26
C ILE A 418 -7.93 40.37 21.50
N SER A 419 -7.49 39.11 21.41
CA SER A 419 -6.72 38.41 22.46
C SER A 419 -5.53 37.66 21.86
N THR A 420 -4.34 37.71 22.47
CA THR A 420 -3.15 37.00 21.95
C THR A 420 -3.28 35.47 22.07
N TYR A 421 -3.25 34.73 20.95
CA TYR A 421 -3.37 33.27 20.85
C TYR A 421 -2.06 32.51 21.13
N TYR A 422 -0.94 33.01 20.60
CA TYR A 422 0.37 32.39 20.75
C TYR A 422 1.46 33.46 20.82
N ASN A 423 2.33 33.34 21.82
CA ASN A 423 3.47 34.23 22.01
C ASN A 423 4.75 33.61 21.44
N ILE A 424 5.19 34.06 20.27
CA ILE A 424 6.30 33.44 19.54
C ILE A 424 7.64 33.73 20.23
N ASP A 425 7.80 34.93 20.78
CA ASP A 425 9.02 35.31 21.53
C ASP A 425 9.21 34.54 22.85
N GLY A 426 8.14 33.92 23.35
CA GLY A 426 8.12 33.09 24.54
C GLY A 426 8.43 31.63 24.27
N ASN A 427 8.69 31.23 23.01
CA ASN A 427 9.04 29.87 22.67
C ASN A 427 10.42 29.49 23.28
N ASN A 428 10.52 28.25 23.78
CA ASN A 428 11.76 27.70 24.35
C ASN A 428 12.86 27.46 23.31
N ASP A 429 12.53 27.37 22.02
CA ASP A 429 13.51 27.23 20.95
C ASP A 429 14.08 28.59 20.52
N GLU A 430 15.40 28.78 20.68
CA GLU A 430 16.10 30.03 20.37
C GLU A 430 16.02 30.43 18.89
N THR A 431 15.94 29.48 17.96
CA THR A 431 15.82 29.78 16.53
C THR A 431 14.42 30.30 16.20
N ILE A 432 13.37 29.74 16.81
CA ILE A 432 12.00 30.28 16.68
C ILE A 432 11.92 31.67 17.34
N LYS A 433 12.47 31.80 18.55
CA LYS A 433 12.44 33.05 19.32
C LYS A 433 13.17 34.19 18.61
N SER A 434 14.38 33.96 18.10
CA SER A 434 15.18 34.96 17.39
C SER A 434 14.53 35.44 16.09
N ASN A 435 13.63 34.64 15.52
CA ASN A 435 12.90 34.95 14.29
C ASN A 435 11.42 35.32 14.52
N ALA A 436 10.99 35.53 15.77
CA ALA A 436 9.59 35.78 16.14
C ALA A 436 8.90 36.87 15.31
N ASN A 437 9.58 37.98 15.06
CA ASN A 437 9.06 39.12 14.32
C ASN A 437 8.97 38.88 12.80
N ASN A 438 9.67 37.85 12.30
CA ASN A 438 9.74 37.53 10.88
C ASN A 438 8.72 36.46 10.47
N PHE A 439 8.20 35.67 11.41
CA PHE A 439 7.23 34.62 11.11
C PHE A 439 5.92 35.18 10.55
N VAL A 440 5.41 34.50 9.53
CA VAL A 440 4.16 34.79 8.84
C VAL A 440 3.22 33.59 9.02
N LEU A 441 1.92 33.85 9.16
CA LEU A 441 0.88 32.86 9.43
C LEU A 441 0.27 32.30 8.17
N TYR A 442 0.00 31.00 8.22
CA TYR A 442 -0.56 30.25 7.12
C TYR A 442 -1.65 29.30 7.63
N ASN A 443 -2.80 29.33 6.94
CA ASN A 443 -3.93 28.45 7.23
C ASN A 443 -3.75 27.09 6.58
N VAL A 444 -3.92 26.02 7.33
CA VAL A 444 -4.25 24.72 6.73
C VAL A 444 -5.76 24.71 6.45
N TYR A 445 -6.15 25.29 5.30
CA TYR A 445 -7.55 25.50 4.92
C TYR A 445 -8.39 24.20 5.05
N GLY A 446 -9.47 24.26 5.84
CA GLY A 446 -10.38 23.12 6.08
C GLY A 446 -10.17 22.35 7.39
N TYR A 447 -9.12 22.65 8.19
CA TYR A 447 -8.86 21.98 9.47
C TYR A 447 -8.79 23.01 10.62
N SER A 448 -9.69 22.87 11.60
CA SER A 448 -9.89 23.84 12.69
C SER A 448 -8.71 23.95 13.66
N GLY A 449 -8.22 25.16 13.94
CA GLY A 449 -7.30 25.43 15.07
C GLY A 449 -5.83 25.08 14.83
N GLN A 450 -5.39 25.04 13.58
CA GLN A 450 -4.08 24.54 13.17
C GLN A 450 -3.40 25.62 12.31
N ILE A 451 -2.29 26.17 12.81
CA ILE A 451 -1.58 27.28 12.17
C ILE A 451 -0.16 26.83 11.87
N MET A 452 0.27 27.04 10.63
CA MET A 452 1.68 26.92 10.28
C MET A 452 2.31 28.31 10.32
N MET A 453 3.42 28.46 11.04
CA MET A 453 4.24 29.67 10.99
C MET A 453 5.45 29.42 10.12
N LEU A 454 5.77 30.37 9.25
CA LEU A 454 6.86 30.25 8.29
C LEU A 454 7.75 31.48 8.35
N ASN A 455 9.06 31.32 8.32
CA ASN A 455 10.02 32.42 8.28
C ASN A 455 10.42 32.74 6.81
N PRO A 456 9.77 33.70 6.14
CA PRO A 456 9.99 34.01 4.73
C PRO A 456 11.31 34.74 4.46
N ARG A 457 11.84 34.64 3.22
CA ARG A 457 12.86 35.58 2.73
C ARG A 457 12.21 36.90 2.32
N LYS A 458 12.42 37.98 3.09
CA LYS A 458 11.95 39.33 2.72
C LYS A 458 12.90 39.97 1.71
N ILE A 459 12.47 40.10 0.43
CA ILE A 459 13.25 40.77 -0.62
C ILE A 459 12.79 42.23 -0.79
N THR A 460 13.73 43.16 -0.73
CA THR A 460 13.48 44.61 -0.77
C THR A 460 13.61 45.24 -2.16
N ASN A 461 14.23 44.55 -3.14
CA ASN A 461 14.33 44.98 -4.53
C ASN A 461 14.06 43.80 -5.47
N LYS A 462 12.96 43.85 -6.23
CA LYS A 462 12.53 42.75 -7.10
C LYS A 462 13.31 42.68 -8.42
N GLN A 463 13.99 43.75 -8.82
CA GLN A 463 14.70 43.85 -10.09
C GLN A 463 16.10 43.20 -10.04
N ASP A 464 16.73 43.12 -8.87
CA ASP A 464 18.10 42.58 -8.66
C ASP A 464 18.12 41.28 -7.81
N MET A 465 17.11 40.43 -7.96
CA MET A 465 16.98 39.19 -7.19
C MET A 465 18.09 38.18 -7.50
N LYS A 466 19.04 38.00 -6.57
CA LYS A 466 20.06 36.93 -6.62
C LYS A 466 19.74 35.78 -5.65
N PRO A 467 20.18 34.54 -5.94
CA PRO A 467 20.24 33.46 -4.96
C PRO A 467 20.97 33.93 -3.69
N SER A 468 20.41 33.67 -2.50
CA SER A 468 21.17 33.84 -1.25
C SER A 468 22.16 32.69 -1.10
N GLU A 469 23.32 32.96 -0.51
CA GLU A 469 24.26 31.91 -0.11
C GLU A 469 23.63 31.05 1.01
N GLN A 470 23.85 29.73 0.96
CA GLN A 470 23.24 28.78 1.89
C GLN A 470 23.54 29.11 3.37
N THR A 471 24.77 29.56 3.65
CA THR A 471 25.23 30.00 4.97
C THR A 471 24.41 31.16 5.53
N GLU A 472 23.90 32.05 4.67
CA GLU A 472 23.05 33.17 5.08
C GLU A 472 21.63 32.70 5.43
N LEU A 473 21.10 31.75 4.66
CA LEU A 473 19.78 31.16 4.89
C LEU A 473 19.72 30.44 6.23
N ASP A 474 20.73 29.60 6.50
CA ASP A 474 20.83 28.82 7.74
C ASP A 474 20.96 29.75 8.97
N LYS A 475 21.81 30.77 8.87
CA LYS A 475 22.03 31.75 9.96
C LYS A 475 20.79 32.56 10.30
N LYS A 476 19.97 32.91 9.30
CA LYS A 476 18.75 33.71 9.47
C LYS A 476 17.50 32.85 9.67
N GLY A 477 17.63 31.53 9.72
CA GLY A 477 16.50 30.61 9.83
C GLY A 477 15.48 30.77 8.71
N ILE A 478 15.90 31.24 7.53
CA ILE A 478 15.02 31.50 6.39
C ILE A 478 14.50 30.16 5.87
N GLY A 479 13.19 30.09 5.63
CA GLY A 479 12.50 28.90 5.18
C GLY A 479 12.00 28.00 6.30
N ILE A 480 12.36 28.24 7.56
CA ILE A 480 11.90 27.42 8.71
C ILE A 480 10.37 27.44 8.83
N ALA A 481 9.79 26.25 8.93
CA ALA A 481 8.38 26.02 9.14
C ALA A 481 8.11 25.40 10.53
N VAL A 482 7.15 25.96 11.25
CA VAL A 482 6.76 25.54 12.60
C VAL A 482 5.28 25.24 12.64
N ALA A 483 4.91 24.09 13.18
CA ALA A 483 3.53 23.71 13.42
C ALA A 483 3.03 24.23 14.77
N ILE A 484 1.88 24.90 14.78
CA ILE A 484 1.13 25.28 15.99
C ILE A 484 -0.21 24.54 16.00
N THR A 485 -0.56 23.93 17.13
CA THR A 485 -1.88 23.31 17.34
C THR A 485 -2.61 23.98 18.48
N LYS A 486 -3.93 23.78 18.53
CA LYS A 486 -4.73 24.13 19.71
C LYS A 486 -4.13 23.49 20.98
N ASN A 487 -4.01 24.28 22.04
CA ASN A 487 -3.55 23.80 23.33
C ASN A 487 -4.57 22.77 23.89
N LYS A 488 -4.10 21.62 24.39
CA LYS A 488 -4.97 20.56 24.93
C LYS A 488 -5.71 20.97 26.22
N ASN A 489 -5.27 22.05 26.88
CA ASN A 489 -5.71 22.46 28.23
C ASN A 489 -6.43 23.83 28.28
N GLY A 490 -6.70 24.54 27.17
CA GLY A 490 -7.39 25.85 27.22
C GLY A 490 -7.24 26.76 26.00
N GLU A 491 -7.51 28.07 26.18
CA GLU A 491 -7.42 29.13 25.15
C GLU A 491 -5.94 29.43 24.80
N GLY A 492 -5.48 28.98 23.63
CA GLY A 492 -4.14 29.28 23.10
C GLY A 492 -3.61 28.21 22.13
N GLY A 493 -2.44 28.45 21.56
CA GLY A 493 -1.72 27.49 20.71
C GLY A 493 -0.40 27.01 21.32
N ASP A 494 0.01 25.78 21.03
CA ASP A 494 1.33 25.24 21.39
C ASP A 494 2.12 24.87 20.13
N SER A 495 3.44 25.14 20.13
CA SER A 495 4.33 24.66 19.07
C SER A 495 4.49 23.14 19.18
N LYS A 496 4.30 22.42 18.07
CA LYS A 496 4.63 20.98 17.95
C LYS A 496 6.07 20.74 17.55
N GLY A 497 6.74 21.75 16.98
CA GLY A 497 8.10 21.68 16.49
C GLY A 497 8.22 22.06 15.01
N TYR A 498 9.39 21.76 14.44
CA TYR A 498 9.71 22.04 13.04
C TYR A 498 9.04 21.07 12.07
N LEU A 499 8.77 21.54 10.86
CA LEU A 499 8.18 20.73 9.78
C LEU A 499 9.18 20.38 8.66
N ASN A 500 10.33 21.04 8.61
CA ASN A 500 11.16 21.06 7.40
C ASN A 500 12.68 21.13 7.65
N THR A 501 13.09 20.68 8.84
CA THR A 501 14.49 20.65 9.26
C THR A 501 14.86 19.23 9.70
N ASP A 502 16.16 18.97 9.92
CA ASP A 502 16.59 17.69 10.51
C ASP A 502 16.00 17.43 11.90
N LYS A 503 15.54 18.50 12.57
CA LYS A 503 14.84 18.46 13.87
C LYS A 503 13.31 18.45 13.70
N ALA A 504 12.80 18.15 12.51
CA ALA A 504 11.36 18.02 12.31
C ALA A 504 10.79 16.95 13.24
N PHE A 505 9.66 17.24 13.88
CA PHE A 505 9.05 16.29 14.82
C PHE A 505 8.43 15.08 14.08
N VAL A 506 8.13 15.25 12.79
CA VAL A 506 7.79 14.20 11.82
C VAL A 506 8.40 14.61 10.48
N LYS A 507 9.14 13.71 9.82
CA LYS A 507 9.68 13.91 8.46
C LYS A 507 8.70 13.36 7.41
N SER A 508 8.84 13.75 6.15
CA SER A 508 8.05 13.16 5.07
C SER A 508 8.28 11.66 4.96
N ALA A 509 7.23 10.92 4.66
CA ALA A 509 7.32 9.50 4.36
C ALA A 509 8.19 9.25 3.11
N ASP A 510 8.90 8.13 3.14
CA ASP A 510 9.75 7.63 2.05
C ASP A 510 9.73 6.09 2.07
N PHE A 511 10.36 5.45 1.08
CA PHE A 511 10.60 4.01 1.11
C PHE A 511 12.04 3.65 0.76
N ASN A 512 12.52 2.52 1.31
CA ASN A 512 13.78 1.91 0.90
C ASN A 512 13.64 0.40 0.79
N ILE A 513 14.60 -0.26 0.16
CA ILE A 513 14.72 -1.72 0.13
C ILE A 513 15.99 -2.10 0.86
N ASP A 514 15.90 -3.10 1.74
CA ASP A 514 17.05 -3.59 2.48
C ASP A 514 18.14 -4.12 1.52
N GLN A 515 19.40 -3.77 1.79
CA GLN A 515 20.53 -4.16 0.95
C GLN A 515 20.68 -5.68 0.84
N SER A 516 20.26 -6.44 1.86
CA SER A 516 20.24 -7.91 1.84
C SER A 516 19.22 -8.45 0.82
N ILE A 517 18.10 -7.76 0.63
CA ILE A 517 17.11 -8.13 -0.40
C ILE A 517 17.69 -7.84 -1.78
N LEU A 518 18.24 -6.63 -1.99
CA LEU A 518 18.86 -6.23 -3.26
C LEU A 518 20.02 -7.15 -3.67
N LYS A 519 20.78 -7.68 -2.70
CA LYS A 519 21.89 -8.63 -2.97
C LYS A 519 21.44 -10.04 -3.32
N ASN A 520 20.24 -10.47 -2.91
CA ASN A 520 19.82 -11.87 -2.99
C ASN A 520 18.68 -12.14 -3.96
N LYS A 521 17.80 -11.16 -4.21
CA LYS A 521 16.65 -11.29 -5.13
C LYS A 521 16.97 -10.73 -6.51
N LEU A 522 16.36 -11.30 -7.54
CA LEU A 522 16.30 -10.69 -8.86
C LEU A 522 15.36 -9.47 -8.84
N PRO A 523 15.55 -8.49 -9.73
CA PRO A 523 14.61 -7.38 -9.91
C PRO A 523 13.15 -7.84 -10.08
N SER A 524 12.93 -8.95 -10.81
CA SER A 524 11.60 -9.54 -11.00
C SER A 524 10.96 -10.09 -9.72
N GLU A 525 11.75 -10.44 -8.70
CA GLU A 525 11.30 -11.07 -7.44
C GLU A 525 11.02 -10.08 -6.30
N ILE A 526 11.46 -8.83 -6.43
CA ILE A 526 11.23 -7.79 -5.42
C ILE A 526 9.76 -7.39 -5.44
N SER A 527 9.07 -7.48 -4.33
CA SER A 527 7.63 -7.25 -4.18
C SER A 527 7.37 -5.99 -3.36
N ARG A 528 6.11 -5.55 -3.31
CA ARG A 528 5.69 -4.48 -2.39
C ARG A 528 6.01 -4.76 -0.92
N ASN A 529 6.08 -6.04 -0.53
CA ASN A 529 6.39 -6.45 0.85
C ASN A 529 7.89 -6.31 1.18
N ASP A 530 8.73 -6.10 0.18
CA ASP A 530 10.17 -5.87 0.35
C ASP A 530 10.48 -4.38 0.61
N LEU A 531 9.48 -3.50 0.54
CA LEU A 531 9.61 -2.07 0.81
C LEU A 531 9.49 -1.81 2.31
N THR A 532 10.47 -1.09 2.85
CA THR A 532 10.38 -0.49 4.18
C THR A 532 9.92 0.95 4.02
N ILE A 533 8.69 1.24 4.44
CA ILE A 533 8.16 2.61 4.49
C ILE A 533 8.63 3.28 5.78
N THR A 534 9.13 4.52 5.69
CA THR A 534 9.68 5.27 6.82
C THR A 534 8.72 6.38 7.29
N GLU A 535 9.01 6.96 8.47
CA GLU A 535 8.38 8.19 8.97
C GLU A 535 6.85 8.15 9.11
N GLY A 536 6.31 6.96 9.43
CA GLY A 536 4.88 6.77 9.68
C GLY A 536 4.00 6.79 8.44
N GLY A 537 4.59 6.73 7.24
CA GLY A 537 3.84 6.55 6.00
C GLY A 537 3.33 5.13 5.80
N PHE A 538 2.39 4.98 4.88
CA PHE A 538 1.87 3.69 4.44
C PHE A 538 1.53 3.74 2.95
N LEU A 539 1.56 2.59 2.26
CA LEU A 539 1.13 2.53 0.86
C LEU A 539 -0.33 2.97 0.74
N THR A 540 -0.63 3.74 -0.29
CA THR A 540 -1.94 4.38 -0.40
C THR A 540 -3.10 3.39 -0.45
N ASN A 541 -4.20 3.71 0.22
CA ASN A 541 -5.45 2.95 0.10
C ASN A 541 -6.45 3.65 -0.83
N ASN A 542 -5.98 4.66 -1.59
CA ASN A 542 -6.82 5.42 -2.49
C ASN A 542 -7.20 4.60 -3.73
N ASN A 543 -8.46 4.14 -3.75
CA ASN A 543 -9.01 3.33 -4.84
C ASN A 543 -9.65 4.16 -5.96
N THR A 544 -9.32 5.45 -6.08
CA THR A 544 -9.86 6.31 -7.15
C THR A 544 -9.48 5.75 -8.52
N ILE A 545 -10.48 5.53 -9.38
CA ILE A 545 -10.29 5.08 -10.75
C ILE A 545 -10.16 6.29 -11.68
N ASP A 546 -9.15 6.27 -12.52
CA ASP A 546 -9.05 7.17 -13.67
C ASP A 546 -10.11 6.76 -14.70
N GLN A 547 -11.09 7.64 -14.93
CA GLN A 547 -12.22 7.38 -15.81
C GLN A 547 -11.83 7.20 -17.29
N THR A 548 -10.68 7.71 -17.71
CA THR A 548 -10.18 7.57 -19.09
C THR A 548 -9.47 6.24 -19.32
N THR A 549 -8.72 5.74 -18.34
CA THR A 549 -7.93 4.50 -18.47
C THR A 549 -8.60 3.28 -17.82
N ASN A 550 -9.63 3.52 -16.99
CA ASN A 550 -10.28 2.53 -16.15
C ASN A 550 -9.31 1.77 -15.22
N GLN A 551 -8.19 2.41 -14.84
CA GLN A 551 -7.20 1.89 -13.90
C GLN A 551 -7.18 2.72 -12.61
N LEU A 552 -6.61 2.16 -11.55
CA LEU A 552 -6.32 2.91 -10.32
C LEU A 552 -5.46 4.12 -10.67
N LYS A 553 -5.95 5.31 -10.31
CA LYS A 553 -5.24 6.59 -10.49
C LYS A 553 -3.92 6.62 -9.72
N TYR A 554 -3.87 5.96 -8.56
CA TYR A 554 -2.68 5.84 -7.71
C TYR A 554 -2.41 4.36 -7.37
N LYS A 555 -1.65 3.66 -8.21
CA LYS A 555 -1.21 2.29 -7.91
C LYS A 555 -0.30 2.30 -6.68
N GLN A 556 -0.54 1.44 -5.69
CA GLN A 556 0.29 1.36 -4.48
C GLN A 556 1.78 1.20 -4.80
N PHE A 557 2.07 0.31 -5.75
CA PHE A 557 3.40 -0.12 -6.11
C PHE A 557 3.43 -0.45 -7.61
N GLU A 558 4.45 0.04 -8.31
CA GLU A 558 4.66 -0.21 -9.72
C GLU A 558 6.15 -0.36 -10.01
N LYS A 559 6.51 -1.32 -10.86
CA LYS A 559 7.86 -1.47 -11.39
C LYS A 559 7.90 -0.92 -12.81
N THR A 560 8.62 0.16 -13.03
CA THR A 560 8.74 0.79 -14.36
C THR A 560 9.96 0.27 -15.13
N LYS A 561 10.92 -0.38 -14.44
CA LYS A 561 12.07 -1.05 -15.06
C LYS A 561 12.41 -2.34 -14.33
N ILE A 562 12.60 -3.42 -15.09
CA ILE A 562 13.00 -4.76 -14.59
C ILE A 562 13.98 -5.37 -15.61
N ASP A 563 15.25 -5.53 -15.21
CA ASP A 563 16.32 -6.16 -16.01
C ASP A 563 17.08 -7.21 -15.17
N ASP A 564 16.68 -8.48 -15.31
CA ASP A 564 17.22 -9.61 -14.53
C ASP A 564 18.60 -10.12 -15.01
N ASP A 565 19.13 -9.59 -16.12
CA ASP A 565 20.42 -10.02 -16.69
C ASP A 565 21.58 -9.08 -16.37
N LYS A 566 21.28 -7.83 -15.99
CA LYS A 566 22.30 -6.83 -15.66
C LYS A 566 22.33 -6.59 -14.17
N ASN A 567 23.53 -6.55 -13.58
CA ASN A 567 23.74 -6.24 -12.18
C ASN A 567 24.74 -5.09 -11.97
N ASP A 568 25.17 -4.40 -13.03
CA ASP A 568 26.19 -3.33 -12.98
C ASP A 568 25.62 -1.90 -13.02
N THR A 569 24.37 -1.75 -13.47
CA THR A 569 23.63 -0.48 -13.56
C THR A 569 22.33 -0.56 -12.77
N ASP A 570 21.63 0.55 -12.59
CA ASP A 570 20.23 0.56 -12.11
C ASP A 570 19.39 -0.37 -13.00
N ASN A 571 18.96 -1.48 -12.43
CA ASN A 571 18.28 -2.58 -13.12
C ASN A 571 16.85 -2.78 -12.61
N LEU A 572 16.46 -2.02 -11.58
CA LEU A 572 15.12 -1.96 -11.02
C LEU A 572 14.73 -0.50 -10.79
N VAL A 573 13.55 -0.09 -11.27
CA VAL A 573 12.96 1.21 -10.92
C VAL A 573 11.56 0.96 -10.37
N ILE A 574 11.32 1.46 -9.17
CA ILE A 574 10.06 1.29 -8.44
C ILE A 574 9.44 2.66 -8.22
N THR A 575 8.15 2.76 -8.52
CA THR A 575 7.29 3.87 -8.12
C THR A 575 6.34 3.38 -7.03
N ALA A 576 6.31 4.07 -5.90
CA ALA A 576 5.40 3.80 -4.79
C ALA A 576 4.57 5.05 -4.48
N ASN A 577 3.28 4.85 -4.19
CA ASN A 577 2.39 5.91 -3.73
C ASN A 577 2.16 5.76 -2.22
N ILE A 578 2.64 6.73 -1.44
CA ILE A 578 2.69 6.67 0.02
C ILE A 578 1.80 7.77 0.61
N ASP A 579 0.87 7.37 1.46
CA ASP A 579 0.05 8.23 2.28
C ASP A 579 0.76 8.51 3.61
N GLN A 580 0.66 9.76 4.09
CA GLN A 580 1.16 10.17 5.39
C GLN A 580 0.13 11.06 6.08
N ILE A 581 -0.19 10.74 7.33
CA ILE A 581 -1.20 11.45 8.11
C ILE A 581 -0.62 12.81 8.54
N PRO A 582 -1.24 13.94 8.16
CA PRO A 582 -0.79 15.25 8.64
C PRO A 582 -0.90 15.37 10.16
N TRP A 583 -0.01 16.15 10.80
CA TRP A 583 0.07 16.28 12.28
C TRP A 583 -1.17 16.86 12.96
N PHE A 584 -2.11 17.37 12.18
CA PHE A 584 -3.33 18.03 12.62
C PHE A 584 -4.58 17.16 12.51
N VAL A 585 -4.45 15.89 12.11
CA VAL A 585 -5.56 14.94 12.04
C VAL A 585 -5.61 14.11 13.31
N ASP A 586 -6.64 14.32 14.14
CA ASP A 586 -6.75 13.67 15.46
C ASP A 586 -7.26 12.21 15.43
N ASN A 587 -7.73 11.71 14.27
CA ASN A 587 -8.43 10.40 14.15
C ASN A 587 -7.76 9.37 13.23
N ASN A 588 -6.53 9.59 12.78
CA ASN A 588 -5.80 8.69 11.87
C ASN A 588 -6.54 8.31 10.55
N VAL A 589 -7.52 9.09 10.12
CA VAL A 589 -8.21 8.91 8.82
C VAL A 589 -7.68 9.94 7.84
N MET A 590 -7.08 9.49 6.75
CA MET A 590 -6.62 10.40 5.70
C MET A 590 -7.83 11.00 4.96
N PRO A 591 -7.90 12.34 4.81
CA PRO A 591 -8.92 12.98 4.01
C PRO A 591 -8.87 12.47 2.56
N GLY A 592 -10.00 12.01 2.02
CA GLY A 592 -10.06 11.35 0.70
C GLY A 592 -9.70 12.24 -0.49
N ASN A 593 -9.60 13.55 -0.30
CA ASN A 593 -9.21 14.54 -1.30
C ASN A 593 -7.69 14.84 -1.32
N ILE A 594 -6.89 14.27 -0.40
CA ILE A 594 -5.43 14.43 -0.40
C ILE A 594 -4.83 13.30 -1.24
N PRO A 595 -4.13 13.59 -2.35
CA PRO A 595 -3.45 12.54 -3.10
C PRO A 595 -2.25 11.99 -2.31
N PRO A 596 -1.80 10.76 -2.57
CA PRO A 596 -0.56 10.22 -2.00
C PRO A 596 0.68 10.94 -2.52
N LEU A 597 1.80 10.77 -1.83
CA LEU A 597 3.13 11.14 -2.30
C LEU A 597 3.64 10.05 -3.27
N THR A 598 3.87 10.41 -4.52
CA THR A 598 4.45 9.50 -5.53
C THR A 598 5.97 9.59 -5.47
N ILE A 599 6.63 8.49 -5.10
CA ILE A 599 8.09 8.41 -4.99
C ILE A 599 8.60 7.38 -5.98
N THR A 600 9.58 7.76 -6.79
CA THR A 600 10.27 6.84 -7.72
C THR A 600 11.73 6.70 -7.34
N LYS A 601 12.21 5.47 -7.18
CA LYS A 601 13.60 5.15 -6.86
C LYS A 601 14.18 4.09 -7.80
N SER A 602 15.44 4.29 -8.15
CA SER A 602 16.25 3.33 -8.90
C SER A 602 17.10 2.52 -7.94
N PHE A 603 17.17 1.21 -8.19
CA PHE A 603 17.96 0.27 -7.41
C PHE A 603 18.83 -0.60 -8.33
N LYS A 604 19.92 -1.09 -7.74
CA LYS A 604 20.86 -2.04 -8.33
C LYS A 604 20.80 -3.35 -7.53
N THR A 605 20.43 -4.46 -8.17
CA THR A 605 20.45 -5.79 -7.54
C THR A 605 21.74 -6.56 -7.84
N GLY A 606 22.05 -7.58 -7.03
CA GLY A 606 23.32 -8.31 -7.08
C GLY A 606 23.33 -9.60 -7.90
N VAL A 607 22.18 -10.17 -8.25
CA VAL A 607 22.04 -11.51 -8.85
C VAL A 607 21.61 -11.43 -10.30
N LYS A 608 22.13 -12.32 -11.15
CA LYS A 608 21.65 -12.53 -12.53
C LYS A 608 20.82 -13.79 -12.67
N ILE A 609 19.82 -13.77 -13.55
CA ILE A 609 18.99 -14.96 -13.79
C ILE A 609 19.79 -16.15 -14.36
N SER A 610 20.85 -15.89 -15.11
CA SER A 610 21.76 -16.92 -15.63
C SER A 610 22.48 -17.71 -14.53
N GLU A 611 22.75 -17.09 -13.38
CA GLU A 611 23.39 -17.72 -12.21
C GLU A 611 22.44 -18.68 -11.47
N ARG A 612 21.13 -18.66 -11.79
CA ARG A 612 20.08 -19.50 -11.18
C ARG A 612 19.74 -20.73 -12.02
N THR A 613 20.46 -20.97 -13.11
CA THR A 613 20.19 -22.08 -14.04
C THR A 613 21.03 -23.31 -13.70
N THR A 614 20.48 -24.51 -13.92
CA THR A 614 21.19 -25.77 -13.74
C THR A 614 20.82 -26.75 -14.84
N TRP A 615 21.84 -27.43 -15.38
CA TRP A 615 21.70 -28.38 -16.47
C TRP A 615 22.04 -29.82 -16.05
N LYS A 616 21.16 -30.76 -16.36
CA LYS A 616 21.30 -32.19 -16.06
C LYS A 616 22.54 -32.80 -16.74
N ASN A 617 23.16 -33.79 -16.08
CA ASN A 617 24.27 -34.57 -16.64
C ASN A 617 23.73 -35.66 -17.59
N VAL A 618 24.30 -35.75 -18.79
CA VAL A 618 23.90 -36.71 -19.82
C VAL A 618 24.18 -38.17 -19.43
N GLU A 619 25.20 -38.40 -18.60
CA GLU A 619 25.57 -39.74 -18.14
C GLU A 619 24.47 -40.42 -17.30
N LEU A 620 23.49 -39.66 -16.82
CA LEU A 620 22.37 -40.16 -16.04
C LEU A 620 21.21 -40.67 -16.91
N ASP A 621 21.29 -40.56 -18.24
CA ASP A 621 20.27 -41.00 -19.18
C ASP A 621 20.88 -41.90 -20.26
N TYR A 622 20.79 -43.22 -20.06
CA TYR A 622 21.40 -44.22 -20.96
C TYR A 622 20.92 -44.06 -22.41
N ASP A 623 19.62 -43.83 -22.62
CA ASP A 623 19.06 -43.73 -23.96
C ASP A 623 19.52 -42.45 -24.67
N PHE A 624 19.43 -41.30 -24.00
CA PHE A 624 19.88 -40.03 -24.59
C PHE A 624 21.39 -40.05 -24.87
N LYS A 625 22.18 -40.62 -23.94
CA LYS A 625 23.63 -40.82 -24.11
C LYS A 625 23.96 -41.74 -25.28
N ASN A 626 23.22 -42.84 -25.48
CA ASN A 626 23.51 -43.86 -26.50
C ASN A 626 22.84 -43.63 -27.86
N THR A 627 22.16 -42.50 -28.04
CA THR A 627 21.51 -42.15 -29.31
C THR A 627 22.42 -41.28 -30.17
N LEU A 628 22.45 -41.53 -31.49
CA LEU A 628 23.14 -40.66 -32.44
C LEU A 628 22.47 -39.27 -32.47
N PRO A 629 23.23 -38.15 -32.47
CA PRO A 629 22.68 -36.80 -32.54
C PRO A 629 21.59 -36.59 -33.61
N SER A 630 21.76 -37.14 -34.81
CA SER A 630 20.79 -37.07 -35.92
C SER A 630 19.46 -37.75 -35.61
N LYS A 631 19.45 -38.76 -34.73
CA LYS A 631 18.30 -39.58 -34.37
C LYS A 631 17.56 -39.12 -33.11
N ILE A 632 18.08 -38.12 -32.39
CA ILE A 632 17.42 -37.51 -31.22
C ILE A 632 16.24 -36.64 -31.68
N THR A 633 15.06 -36.87 -31.10
CA THR A 633 13.81 -36.13 -31.37
C THR A 633 13.47 -35.14 -30.25
N PRO A 634 12.55 -34.17 -30.47
CA PRO A 634 12.09 -33.27 -29.42
C PRO A 634 11.53 -33.99 -28.19
N GLU A 635 10.83 -35.11 -28.39
CA GLU A 635 10.29 -35.94 -27.32
C GLU A 635 11.40 -36.57 -26.47
N ASP A 636 12.52 -36.97 -27.10
CA ASP A 636 13.69 -37.50 -26.38
C ASP A 636 14.29 -36.43 -25.44
N VAL A 637 14.33 -35.17 -25.88
CA VAL A 637 14.81 -34.03 -25.07
C VAL A 637 13.83 -33.70 -23.94
N GLN A 638 12.53 -33.74 -24.22
CA GLN A 638 11.51 -33.49 -23.22
C GLN A 638 11.46 -34.57 -22.14
N ARG A 639 11.71 -35.84 -22.50
CA ARG A 639 11.88 -36.94 -21.53
C ARG A 639 13.15 -36.77 -20.70
N PHE A 640 14.26 -36.34 -21.32
CA PHE A 640 15.51 -36.10 -20.62
C PHE A 640 15.39 -34.93 -19.61
N ASP A 641 14.59 -33.92 -19.96
CA ASP A 641 14.34 -32.66 -19.22
C ASP A 641 15.63 -31.99 -18.71
N PRO A 642 16.51 -31.51 -19.61
CA PRO A 642 17.88 -31.15 -19.26
C PRO A 642 18.04 -29.87 -18.44
N PHE A 643 17.02 -29.01 -18.35
CA PHE A 643 17.14 -27.64 -17.83
C PHE A 643 16.22 -27.40 -16.64
N SER A 644 16.78 -26.79 -15.60
CA SER A 644 16.08 -26.31 -14.42
C SER A 644 16.51 -24.89 -14.07
N ILE A 645 15.59 -24.12 -13.51
CA ILE A 645 15.82 -22.74 -13.07
C ILE A 645 15.07 -22.50 -11.76
N ASN A 646 15.70 -21.80 -10.82
CA ASN A 646 15.12 -21.48 -9.52
C ASN A 646 14.88 -19.97 -9.39
N ILE A 647 13.64 -19.54 -9.66
CA ILE A 647 13.17 -18.16 -9.47
C ILE A 647 11.76 -18.14 -8.87
N THR A 648 11.40 -17.04 -8.21
CA THR A 648 10.03 -16.78 -7.74
C THR A 648 9.31 -15.88 -8.76
N SER A 649 8.24 -16.37 -9.37
CA SER A 649 7.44 -15.63 -10.36
C SER A 649 5.95 -15.81 -10.10
N GLN A 650 5.10 -15.06 -10.80
CA GLN A 650 3.65 -15.26 -10.71
C GLN A 650 3.24 -16.55 -11.43
N ASN A 651 2.50 -17.40 -10.73
CA ASN A 651 1.81 -18.54 -11.31
C ASN A 651 0.44 -18.09 -11.82
N THR A 652 0.33 -17.82 -13.12
CA THR A 652 -0.89 -17.28 -13.72
C THR A 652 -1.09 -17.76 -15.15
N ARG A 653 -2.27 -17.49 -15.71
CA ARG A 653 -2.63 -17.80 -17.09
C ARG A 653 -2.95 -16.51 -17.83
N ILE A 654 -2.31 -16.28 -18.96
CA ILE A 654 -2.65 -15.18 -19.88
C ILE A 654 -3.20 -15.85 -21.14
N GLY A 655 -4.49 -15.63 -21.40
CA GLY A 655 -5.23 -16.40 -22.41
C GLY A 655 -5.22 -17.90 -22.08
N GLU A 656 -4.76 -18.73 -23.00
CA GLU A 656 -4.66 -20.18 -22.78
C GLU A 656 -3.31 -20.65 -22.23
N THR A 657 -2.30 -19.78 -22.17
CA THR A 657 -0.92 -20.14 -21.79
C THR A 657 -0.69 -19.96 -20.29
N SER A 658 -0.16 -20.99 -19.62
CA SER A 658 0.22 -20.93 -18.22
C SER A 658 1.69 -20.53 -18.07
N TYR A 659 1.99 -19.65 -17.11
CA TYR A 659 3.33 -19.19 -16.75
C TYR A 659 3.66 -19.59 -15.29
N PRO A 660 4.95 -19.86 -14.97
CA PRO A 660 6.10 -19.88 -15.88
C PRO A 660 6.05 -21.06 -16.87
N ARG A 661 6.61 -20.87 -18.06
CA ARG A 661 6.62 -21.84 -19.16
C ARG A 661 8.05 -22.15 -19.58
N LYS A 662 8.34 -23.43 -19.82
CA LYS A 662 9.62 -23.92 -20.34
C LYS A 662 9.39 -24.69 -21.65
N THR A 663 10.17 -24.38 -22.69
CA THR A 663 10.16 -25.10 -23.97
C THR A 663 11.58 -25.38 -24.44
N TYR A 664 11.74 -26.44 -25.24
CA TYR A 664 13.04 -26.89 -25.75
C TYR A 664 13.10 -26.82 -27.27
N GLU A 665 14.28 -26.47 -27.78
CA GLU A 665 14.61 -26.52 -29.21
C GLU A 665 15.92 -27.29 -29.40
N ILE A 666 15.97 -28.11 -30.45
CA ILE A 666 17.18 -28.84 -30.84
C ILE A 666 17.92 -28.02 -31.89
N GLY A 667 19.15 -27.64 -31.57
CA GLY A 667 20.06 -26.93 -32.47
C GLY A 667 20.89 -27.88 -33.34
N GLU A 668 22.18 -27.58 -33.45
CA GLU A 668 23.12 -28.35 -34.29
C GLU A 668 23.29 -29.80 -33.81
N LYS A 669 23.39 -30.74 -34.77
CA LYS A 669 23.55 -32.18 -34.56
C LYS A 669 24.75 -32.69 -35.37
N ASN A 670 25.68 -33.40 -34.73
CA ASN A 670 26.87 -33.94 -35.41
C ASN A 670 27.20 -35.38 -34.97
N ASP A 671 26.85 -36.37 -35.80
CA ASP A 671 27.06 -37.80 -35.54
C ASP A 671 28.54 -38.23 -35.54
N GLN A 672 29.44 -37.50 -36.18
CA GLN A 672 30.87 -37.84 -36.18
C GLN A 672 31.52 -37.51 -34.83
N ASN A 673 31.14 -36.37 -34.26
CA ASN A 673 31.68 -35.87 -33.00
C ASN A 673 30.83 -36.26 -31.78
N GLY A 674 29.60 -36.75 -32.02
CA GLY A 674 28.65 -37.09 -30.96
C GLY A 674 28.09 -35.86 -30.26
N THR A 675 27.99 -34.70 -30.91
CA THR A 675 27.57 -33.45 -30.26
C THR A 675 26.15 -33.06 -30.66
N ILE A 676 25.38 -32.56 -29.68
CA ILE A 676 24.04 -31.98 -29.88
C ILE A 676 23.86 -30.72 -29.02
N VAL A 677 23.34 -29.64 -29.61
CA VAL A 677 23.03 -28.39 -28.89
C VAL A 677 21.56 -28.36 -28.50
N ILE A 678 21.27 -28.14 -27.21
CA ILE A 678 19.90 -27.98 -26.70
C ILE A 678 19.71 -26.55 -26.21
N LYS A 679 18.65 -25.90 -26.71
CA LYS A 679 18.22 -24.56 -26.28
C LYS A 679 16.97 -24.67 -25.42
N ALA A 680 16.97 -24.02 -24.25
CA ALA A 680 15.85 -23.92 -23.34
C ALA A 680 15.33 -22.48 -23.32
N LYS A 681 14.07 -22.29 -23.70
CA LYS A 681 13.36 -21.00 -23.61
C LYS A 681 12.49 -21.03 -22.36
N PHE A 682 12.67 -20.03 -21.50
CA PHE A 682 11.96 -19.87 -20.23
C PHE A 682 11.22 -18.53 -20.22
N GLU A 683 9.90 -18.60 -20.09
CA GLU A 683 9.00 -17.44 -20.11
C GLU A 683 8.30 -17.32 -18.76
N TYR A 684 8.31 -16.14 -18.14
CA TYR A 684 7.75 -15.92 -16.80
C TYR A 684 7.22 -14.49 -16.63
N LEU A 685 6.33 -14.33 -15.64
CA LEU A 685 5.79 -13.03 -15.25
C LEU A 685 6.44 -12.60 -13.91
N PRO A 686 7.12 -11.43 -13.85
CA PRO A 686 7.67 -10.89 -12.60
C PRO A 686 6.61 -10.77 -11.50
N ILE A 687 6.98 -10.75 -10.21
CA ILE A 687 6.02 -10.52 -9.11
C ILE A 687 5.52 -9.07 -9.13
N ASP A 688 4.27 -8.85 -8.70
CA ASP A 688 3.65 -7.51 -8.57
C ASP A 688 3.68 -6.68 -9.87
N VAL A 689 3.42 -7.32 -11.00
CA VAL A 689 3.13 -6.66 -12.29
C VAL A 689 1.80 -7.17 -12.85
N ASP A 690 1.14 -6.35 -13.66
CA ASP A 690 -0.14 -6.72 -14.28
C ASP A 690 0.02 -7.95 -15.20
N ALA A 691 -0.91 -8.90 -15.14
CA ALA A 691 -0.86 -10.16 -15.91
C ALA A 691 -1.28 -9.95 -17.38
N ASN A 692 -0.34 -9.47 -18.20
CA ASN A 692 -0.52 -9.24 -19.64
C ASN A 692 0.71 -9.68 -20.45
N GLU A 693 0.54 -9.90 -21.75
CA GLU A 693 1.62 -10.41 -22.62
C GLU A 693 2.84 -9.48 -22.68
N THR A 694 2.62 -8.16 -22.62
CA THR A 694 3.70 -7.16 -22.64
C THR A 694 4.62 -7.22 -21.43
N ASN A 695 4.14 -7.77 -20.31
CA ASN A 695 4.91 -7.92 -19.08
C ASN A 695 5.64 -9.28 -18.99
N VAL A 696 5.38 -10.22 -19.91
CA VAL A 696 6.05 -11.52 -19.94
C VAL A 696 7.52 -11.33 -20.30
N LYS A 697 8.41 -11.85 -19.45
CA LYS A 697 9.85 -11.89 -19.69
C LYS A 697 10.22 -13.23 -20.29
N THR A 698 11.06 -13.20 -21.32
CA THR A 698 11.54 -14.38 -22.04
C THR A 698 13.06 -14.45 -21.94
N GLN A 699 13.56 -15.61 -21.55
CA GLN A 699 14.98 -15.89 -21.41
C GLN A 699 15.35 -17.18 -22.15
N THR A 700 16.52 -17.19 -22.77
CA THR A 700 16.99 -18.33 -23.56
C THR A 700 18.37 -18.76 -23.10
N PHE A 701 18.53 -20.05 -22.85
CA PHE A 701 19.79 -20.66 -22.41
C PHE A 701 20.15 -21.80 -23.36
N GLU A 702 21.44 -22.04 -23.58
CA GLU A 702 21.92 -23.12 -24.44
C GLU A 702 23.02 -23.94 -23.79
N LYS A 703 23.03 -25.24 -24.10
CA LYS A 703 24.09 -26.17 -23.70
C LYS A 703 24.36 -27.21 -24.77
N THR A 704 25.64 -27.48 -25.01
CA THR A 704 26.10 -28.58 -25.85
C THR A 704 26.30 -29.84 -25.03
N TYR A 705 25.74 -30.95 -25.49
CA TYR A 705 25.88 -32.28 -24.93
C TYR A 705 26.73 -33.18 -25.83
N ASN A 706 27.54 -34.05 -25.21
CA ASN A 706 28.25 -35.14 -25.88
C ASN A 706 27.49 -36.44 -25.63
N VAL A 707 27.12 -37.14 -26.70
CA VAL A 707 26.40 -38.41 -26.75
C VAL A 707 27.17 -39.38 -27.67
N PHE A 708 26.58 -40.53 -28.00
CA PHE A 708 27.21 -41.56 -28.82
C PHE A 708 27.58 -41.04 -30.21
N LYS A 709 28.84 -41.28 -30.62
CA LYS A 709 29.34 -40.92 -31.95
C LYS A 709 29.40 -42.14 -32.86
N SER A 710 29.30 -41.91 -34.16
CA SER A 710 29.27 -42.96 -35.19
C SER A 710 30.53 -43.85 -35.23
N SER A 711 31.66 -43.37 -34.72
CA SER A 711 32.93 -44.12 -34.63
C SER A 711 33.08 -44.94 -33.34
N ASP A 712 32.16 -44.84 -32.39
CA ASP A 712 32.23 -45.60 -31.14
C ASP A 712 31.97 -47.09 -31.39
N THR A 713 32.58 -47.93 -30.54
CA THR A 713 32.40 -49.38 -30.60
C THR A 713 31.00 -49.75 -30.11
N LYS A 714 30.26 -50.50 -30.94
CA LYS A 714 28.88 -50.95 -30.66
C LYS A 714 28.92 -52.29 -29.92
N SER A 715 28.23 -52.39 -28.78
CA SER A 715 28.09 -53.65 -28.04
C SER A 715 26.73 -53.69 -27.35
N PHE A 716 26.05 -54.83 -27.39
CA PHE A 716 24.81 -55.04 -26.67
C PHE A 716 24.90 -56.35 -25.90
N ASN A 717 24.84 -56.27 -24.57
CA ASN A 717 25.01 -57.42 -23.70
C ASN A 717 23.75 -57.64 -22.87
N PHE A 718 23.17 -58.84 -22.98
CA PHE A 718 22.20 -59.30 -22.02
C PHE A 718 22.88 -59.61 -20.67
N VAL A 719 22.14 -59.52 -19.59
CA VAL A 719 22.59 -59.87 -18.24
C VAL A 719 22.87 -61.40 -18.14
N GLY A 720 23.97 -61.79 -17.48
CA GLY A 720 24.47 -63.17 -17.38
C GLY A 720 25.80 -63.39 -18.12
N SER A 721 26.22 -64.63 -18.35
CA SER A 721 27.51 -64.91 -19.04
C SER A 721 27.39 -64.65 -20.54
N ASN A 722 28.42 -64.01 -21.12
CA ASN A 722 28.48 -63.72 -22.54
C ASN A 722 28.84 -64.99 -23.34
N GLY A 723 28.02 -65.36 -24.32
CA GLY A 723 28.23 -66.50 -25.23
C GLY A 723 27.35 -67.73 -24.97
N ASN A 724 26.61 -67.77 -23.86
CA ASN A 724 25.65 -68.84 -23.58
C ASN A 724 24.25 -68.49 -24.10
N GLY A 725 23.67 -69.37 -24.93
CA GLY A 725 22.32 -69.21 -25.48
C GLY A 725 21.17 -69.49 -24.51
N SER A 726 21.44 -70.23 -23.42
CA SER A 726 20.48 -70.50 -22.32
C SER A 726 21.18 -70.44 -20.96
N GLU A 727 20.51 -69.92 -19.93
CA GLU A 727 21.03 -69.82 -18.56
C GLU A 727 19.93 -69.84 -17.48
N ASP A 728 20.17 -70.54 -16.36
CA ASP A 728 19.27 -70.51 -15.19
C ASP A 728 19.44 -69.19 -14.42
N ILE A 729 18.35 -68.44 -14.26
CA ILE A 729 18.33 -67.14 -13.58
C ILE A 729 18.80 -67.23 -12.12
N LYS A 730 18.67 -68.39 -11.47
CA LYS A 730 19.12 -68.59 -10.09
C LYS A 730 20.64 -68.46 -9.93
N ASN A 731 21.37 -68.67 -11.03
CA ASN A 731 22.83 -68.58 -11.09
C ASN A 731 23.31 -67.19 -11.54
N ILE A 732 22.40 -66.27 -11.87
CA ILE A 732 22.72 -64.90 -12.30
C ILE A 732 22.35 -63.94 -11.17
N PRO A 733 23.32 -63.34 -10.45
CA PRO A 733 23.04 -62.50 -9.29
C PRO A 733 22.04 -61.36 -9.55
N GLN A 734 22.08 -60.76 -10.74
CA GLN A 734 21.18 -59.66 -11.12
C GLN A 734 19.74 -60.12 -11.41
N LEU A 735 19.53 -61.39 -11.75
CA LEU A 735 18.23 -61.95 -12.14
C LEU A 735 17.68 -62.98 -11.15
N LYS A 736 18.46 -63.40 -10.15
CA LYS A 736 18.08 -64.39 -9.15
C LYS A 736 16.77 -64.05 -8.44
N ASN A 737 16.57 -62.77 -8.16
CA ASN A 737 15.34 -62.27 -7.51
C ASN A 737 14.08 -62.52 -8.36
N LEU A 738 14.20 -62.68 -9.69
CA LEU A 738 13.04 -63.01 -10.54
C LEU A 738 12.50 -64.42 -10.30
N SER A 739 13.36 -65.37 -9.91
CA SER A 739 12.95 -66.71 -9.47
C SER A 739 12.26 -66.65 -8.09
N GLU A 740 12.78 -65.79 -7.21
CA GLU A 740 12.25 -65.59 -5.85
C GLU A 740 10.94 -64.78 -5.83
N SER A 741 10.68 -63.99 -6.88
CA SER A 741 9.48 -63.15 -7.05
C SER A 741 8.23 -63.93 -7.47
N ASN A 742 8.32 -65.25 -7.58
CA ASN A 742 7.24 -66.13 -8.03
C ASN A 742 6.61 -65.75 -9.38
N LEU A 743 7.39 -65.25 -10.32
CA LEU A 743 6.87 -64.82 -11.63
C LEU A 743 6.80 -66.00 -12.61
N LEU A 744 5.71 -66.09 -13.38
CA LEU A 744 5.61 -67.00 -14.52
C LEU A 744 6.33 -66.44 -15.74
N PRO A 745 6.87 -67.28 -16.63
CA PRO A 745 7.43 -66.82 -17.90
C PRO A 745 6.52 -65.88 -18.70
N SER A 746 5.21 -66.11 -18.75
CA SER A 746 4.27 -65.29 -19.54
C SER A 746 4.00 -63.91 -18.96
N SER A 747 4.48 -63.60 -17.75
CA SER A 747 4.31 -62.27 -17.15
C SER A 747 5.21 -61.20 -17.80
N PHE A 748 6.16 -61.58 -18.65
CA PHE A 748 7.07 -60.65 -19.32
C PHE A 748 6.55 -60.29 -20.72
N GLN A 749 6.19 -59.03 -20.93
CA GLN A 749 5.66 -58.54 -22.21
C GLN A 749 6.75 -57.93 -23.10
N ALA A 750 6.71 -58.27 -24.39
CA ALA A 750 7.69 -57.80 -25.39
C ALA A 750 7.68 -56.28 -25.64
N ASN A 751 6.58 -55.59 -25.32
CA ASN A 751 6.39 -54.17 -25.64
C ASN A 751 6.59 -53.24 -24.44
N ASP A 752 6.94 -53.77 -23.26
CA ASP A 752 7.26 -52.97 -22.07
C ASP A 752 8.79 -52.82 -21.93
N PRO A 753 9.36 -51.64 -22.23
CA PRO A 753 10.79 -51.40 -22.16
C PRO A 753 11.34 -51.66 -20.76
N SER A 754 10.60 -51.34 -19.71
CA SER A 754 11.06 -51.46 -18.32
C SER A 754 11.26 -52.91 -17.87
N SER A 755 10.43 -53.83 -18.40
CA SER A 755 10.57 -55.27 -18.20
C SER A 755 11.79 -55.84 -18.92
N ILE A 756 12.13 -55.28 -20.09
CA ILE A 756 13.28 -55.70 -20.89
C ILE A 756 14.60 -55.15 -20.33
N LEU A 757 14.62 -53.92 -19.81
CA LEU A 757 15.81 -53.26 -19.24
C LEU A 757 16.53 -54.13 -18.20
N LYS A 758 15.79 -54.88 -17.38
CA LYS A 758 16.34 -55.76 -16.33
C LYS A 758 17.22 -56.87 -16.89
N PHE A 759 17.01 -57.24 -18.15
CA PHE A 759 17.78 -58.26 -18.85
C PHE A 759 18.91 -57.67 -19.69
N ILE A 760 19.08 -56.35 -19.75
CA ILE A 760 20.12 -55.67 -20.52
C ILE A 760 21.15 -55.08 -19.55
N ASN A 761 22.42 -55.34 -19.80
CA ASN A 761 23.50 -54.73 -19.04
C ASN A 761 23.88 -53.37 -19.64
N THR A 762 23.28 -52.29 -19.14
CA THR A 762 23.47 -50.91 -19.62
C THR A 762 24.88 -50.37 -19.36
N ASP A 763 25.61 -50.92 -18.39
CA ASP A 763 26.98 -50.47 -18.07
C ASP A 763 28.00 -50.97 -19.10
N THR A 764 27.71 -52.09 -19.77
CA THR A 764 28.58 -52.71 -20.77
C THR A 764 28.02 -52.65 -22.19
N SER A 765 26.81 -52.09 -22.35
CA SER A 765 26.19 -51.86 -23.65
C SER A 765 26.44 -50.43 -24.12
N ALA A 766 26.69 -50.28 -25.42
CA ALA A 766 26.96 -49.00 -26.06
C ALA A 766 26.46 -48.99 -27.51
N GLY A 767 25.85 -47.88 -27.93
CA GLY A 767 25.34 -47.73 -29.30
C GLY A 767 24.03 -48.46 -29.58
N TYR A 768 23.30 -48.91 -28.57
CA TYR A 768 22.01 -49.55 -28.76
C TYR A 768 21.02 -48.94 -27.75
N PRO A 769 20.46 -47.75 -28.06
CA PRO A 769 19.48 -47.12 -27.18
C PRO A 769 18.19 -47.91 -27.20
N ILE A 770 17.66 -48.18 -26.02
CA ILE A 770 16.62 -49.20 -25.81
C ILE A 770 15.29 -48.72 -26.38
N SER A 771 14.98 -47.42 -26.27
CA SER A 771 13.80 -46.82 -26.91
C SER A 771 13.80 -46.84 -28.45
N LYS A 772 14.92 -47.18 -29.11
CA LYS A 772 15.00 -47.28 -30.58
C LYS A 772 15.14 -48.73 -31.07
N MET A 773 15.18 -49.72 -30.17
CA MET A 773 15.25 -51.14 -30.51
C MET A 773 13.86 -51.81 -30.51
N ASN A 774 13.71 -52.85 -31.33
CA ASN A 774 12.57 -53.74 -31.35
C ASN A 774 12.89 -55.00 -30.54
N PHE A 775 12.01 -55.37 -29.61
CA PHE A 775 12.17 -56.57 -28.79
C PHE A 775 11.04 -57.57 -28.99
N SER A 776 11.33 -58.85 -28.79
CA SER A 776 10.35 -59.94 -28.74
C SER A 776 10.67 -60.87 -27.57
N ILE A 777 9.62 -61.37 -26.91
CA ILE A 777 9.72 -62.24 -25.74
C ILE A 777 8.84 -63.47 -25.97
N THR A 778 9.39 -64.67 -25.79
CA THR A 778 8.70 -65.96 -25.98
C THR A 778 8.70 -66.76 -24.67
N PRO A 779 7.56 -66.86 -23.96
CA PRO A 779 7.45 -67.55 -22.66
C PRO A 779 6.97 -69.02 -22.73
N ASN A 780 7.29 -69.83 -21.71
CA ASN A 780 6.78 -71.19 -21.51
C ASN A 780 6.51 -71.53 -20.02
N ASP A 781 5.27 -71.32 -19.56
CA ASP A 781 4.86 -71.43 -18.14
C ASP A 781 4.82 -72.86 -17.57
N ASN A 782 4.73 -73.86 -18.45
CA ASN A 782 4.73 -75.26 -18.02
C ASN A 782 6.15 -75.72 -17.64
N LEU A 783 7.15 -75.22 -18.37
CA LEU A 783 8.57 -75.54 -18.15
C LEU A 783 9.29 -74.52 -17.26
N GLY A 784 8.81 -73.27 -17.19
CA GLY A 784 9.43 -72.20 -16.42
C GLY A 784 10.57 -71.49 -17.17
N THR A 785 10.45 -71.29 -18.50
CA THR A 785 11.51 -70.73 -19.37
C THR A 785 11.07 -69.52 -20.20
N LEU A 786 11.98 -68.57 -20.49
CA LEU A 786 11.74 -67.29 -21.19
C LEU A 786 12.84 -66.97 -22.22
N THR A 787 12.52 -66.74 -23.49
CA THR A 787 13.49 -66.32 -24.52
C THR A 787 13.27 -64.86 -24.93
N ILE A 788 14.33 -64.04 -24.96
CA ILE A 788 14.29 -62.62 -25.36
C ILE A 788 15.16 -62.39 -26.60
N SER A 789 14.62 -61.70 -27.60
CA SER A 789 15.37 -61.26 -28.79
C SER A 789 15.21 -59.75 -29.03
N GLY A 790 16.29 -59.05 -29.40
CA GLY A 790 16.29 -57.60 -29.66
C GLY A 790 17.10 -57.19 -30.89
N SER A 791 16.61 -56.22 -31.67
CA SER A 791 17.29 -55.69 -32.86
C SER A 791 16.96 -54.23 -33.16
N LEU A 792 17.86 -53.50 -33.84
CA LEU A 792 17.57 -52.15 -34.32
C LEU A 792 16.80 -52.19 -35.66
N PRO A 793 15.86 -51.25 -35.90
CA PRO A 793 15.23 -51.07 -37.19
C PRO A 793 16.25 -50.81 -38.31
N PRO A 794 16.02 -51.35 -39.53
CA PRO A 794 16.83 -51.04 -40.71
C PRO A 794 17.06 -49.53 -40.88
N GLY A 795 18.32 -49.10 -41.11
CA GLY A 795 18.67 -47.69 -41.38
C GLY A 795 18.96 -46.82 -40.14
N TYR A 796 19.02 -47.40 -38.94
CA TYR A 796 19.53 -46.71 -37.76
C TYR A 796 21.03 -46.37 -37.91
N TYR A 797 21.84 -47.35 -38.32
CA TYR A 797 23.26 -47.19 -38.66
C TYR A 797 23.51 -47.18 -40.18
N PRO A 798 24.45 -46.36 -40.67
CA PRO A 798 24.78 -46.26 -42.10
C PRO A 798 25.62 -47.43 -42.65
N ASP A 799 26.25 -48.24 -41.78
CA ASP A 799 27.21 -49.30 -42.11
C ASP A 799 26.63 -50.73 -42.02
N GLY A 800 25.30 -50.88 -41.90
CA GLY A 800 24.67 -52.20 -41.81
C GLY A 800 24.88 -52.91 -40.46
N GLY A 801 25.36 -52.22 -39.43
CA GLY A 801 25.61 -52.76 -38.09
C GLY A 801 24.36 -53.15 -37.27
N ASN A 802 23.20 -53.35 -37.91
CA ASN A 802 21.97 -53.75 -37.22
C ASN A 802 21.98 -55.26 -36.97
N GLN A 803 22.31 -55.67 -35.75
CA GLN A 803 22.34 -57.07 -35.35
C GLN A 803 21.08 -57.46 -34.54
N THR A 804 20.74 -58.76 -34.55
CA THR A 804 19.73 -59.34 -33.67
C THR A 804 20.41 -60.15 -32.59
N PHE A 805 20.12 -59.86 -31.33
CA PHE A 805 20.65 -60.53 -30.15
C PHE A 805 19.56 -61.42 -29.56
N THR A 806 19.85 -62.64 -29.11
CA THR A 806 18.87 -63.56 -28.48
C THR A 806 19.46 -64.29 -27.28
N LYS A 807 18.68 -64.45 -26.19
CA LYS A 807 19.06 -65.24 -25.00
C LYS A 807 17.85 -65.92 -24.34
N THR A 808 18.02 -67.14 -23.85
CA THR A 808 17.01 -67.90 -23.09
C THR A 808 17.35 -67.96 -21.61
N TYR A 809 16.35 -67.80 -20.76
CA TYR A 809 16.42 -67.82 -19.30
C TYR A 809 15.53 -68.94 -18.74
N GLU A 810 16.07 -69.73 -17.81
CA GLU A 810 15.38 -70.87 -17.16
C GLU A 810 15.23 -70.61 -15.64
N GLY A 811 14.38 -71.39 -14.93
CA GLY A 811 14.29 -71.35 -13.46
C GLY A 811 13.16 -70.50 -12.86
N LEU A 812 12.16 -70.12 -13.66
CA LEU A 812 10.93 -69.42 -13.23
C LEU A 812 9.86 -70.40 -12.70
N ASN A 813 8.81 -69.88 -12.04
CA ASN A 813 7.76 -70.70 -11.42
C ASN A 813 6.85 -71.42 -12.43
N LYS A 814 6.15 -72.47 -11.97
CA LYS A 814 5.18 -73.22 -12.77
C LYS A 814 3.77 -73.02 -12.24
N THR A 815 2.77 -73.15 -13.11
CA THR A 815 1.32 -73.04 -12.78
C THR A 815 0.89 -73.84 -11.55
N ARG A 816 1.52 -75.00 -11.28
CA ARG A 816 1.18 -75.91 -10.16
C ARG A 816 1.61 -75.42 -8.77
N ASP A 817 2.35 -74.33 -8.67
CA ASP A 817 3.00 -73.89 -7.43
C ASP A 817 2.12 -72.93 -6.55
N TYR A 818 0.84 -72.66 -6.89
CA TYR A 818 -0.04 -71.60 -6.31
C TYR A 818 -1.31 -72.09 -5.51
N SER A 819 -1.74 -71.42 -4.40
CA SER A 819 -3.00 -71.63 -3.59
C SER A 819 -3.49 -70.44 -2.70
N PHE A 820 -4.79 -70.27 -2.35
CA PHE A 820 -5.35 -69.11 -1.55
C PHE A 820 -6.63 -69.40 -0.68
N ASN A 821 -6.75 -68.88 0.56
CA ASN A 821 -7.86 -69.09 1.54
C ASN A 821 -8.13 -67.91 2.55
N VAL A 822 -9.35 -67.78 3.12
CA VAL A 822 -9.80 -66.72 4.08
C VAL A 822 -10.51 -67.31 5.32
N LYS A 823 -10.20 -66.84 6.55
CA LYS A 823 -10.75 -67.29 7.85
C LYS A 823 -11.66 -66.22 8.49
N GLN A 824 -12.76 -66.64 9.15
CA GLN A 824 -13.77 -65.74 9.75
C GLN A 824 -13.57 -65.45 11.26
N THR A 825 -12.98 -66.40 11.99
CA THR A 825 -12.70 -66.30 13.42
C THR A 825 -11.25 -66.67 13.68
N ASN A 826 -10.51 -65.80 14.38
CA ASN A 826 -9.15 -66.06 14.85
C ASN A 826 -9.14 -66.08 16.37
N VAL A 827 -8.52 -67.11 16.96
CA VAL A 827 -8.49 -67.39 18.41
C VAL A 827 -7.63 -66.37 19.20
N GLY A 828 -6.88 -65.48 18.53
CA GLY A 828 -5.97 -64.52 19.17
C GLY A 828 -6.23 -63.02 18.94
N PHE A 829 -7.28 -62.61 18.21
CA PHE A 829 -7.51 -61.21 17.82
C PHE A 829 -8.83 -60.64 18.38
N ASP A 830 -8.74 -59.64 19.27
CA ASP A 830 -9.90 -58.95 19.86
C ASP A 830 -10.38 -57.79 18.97
N LYS A 831 -11.44 -58.02 18.20
CA LYS A 831 -12.01 -57.06 17.24
C LYS A 831 -12.53 -55.78 17.90
N LYS A 832 -12.92 -55.78 19.18
CA LYS A 832 -13.52 -54.60 19.85
C LYS A 832 -12.51 -53.54 20.26
N LYS A 833 -11.22 -53.82 20.16
CA LYS A 833 -10.16 -52.82 20.38
C LYS A 833 -9.91 -51.91 19.18
N PHE A 834 -10.39 -52.28 18.00
CA PHE A 834 -10.08 -51.60 16.73
C PHE A 834 -11.37 -51.23 16.01
N ARG A 835 -11.41 -50.06 15.38
CA ARG A 835 -12.38 -49.75 14.33
C ARG A 835 -12.01 -50.48 13.05
N PRO A 836 -12.97 -50.82 12.16
CA PRO A 836 -12.66 -51.38 10.85
C PRO A 836 -11.58 -50.60 10.08
N SER A 837 -11.57 -49.27 10.15
CA SER A 837 -10.57 -48.41 9.51
C SER A 837 -9.18 -48.43 10.17
N GLU A 838 -9.10 -48.92 11.41
CA GLU A 838 -7.84 -49.12 12.14
C GLU A 838 -7.24 -50.50 11.88
N ILE A 839 -7.97 -51.36 11.16
CA ILE A 839 -7.45 -52.63 10.68
C ILE A 839 -6.68 -52.37 9.40
N ASP A 840 -5.40 -52.69 9.44
CA ASP A 840 -4.55 -52.67 8.27
C ASP A 840 -4.51 -54.04 7.60
N GLU A 841 -3.94 -54.06 6.39
CA GLU A 841 -3.80 -55.27 5.61
C GLU A 841 -2.95 -56.32 6.33
N GLN A 842 -1.97 -55.93 7.15
CA GLN A 842 -1.09 -56.86 7.85
C GLN A 842 -1.84 -57.64 8.92
N ILE A 843 -2.74 -56.99 9.65
CA ILE A 843 -3.65 -57.63 10.60
C ILE A 843 -4.55 -58.61 9.85
N VAL A 844 -5.04 -58.25 8.66
CA VAL A 844 -5.84 -59.15 7.84
C VAL A 844 -5.03 -60.34 7.34
N TYR A 845 -3.83 -60.13 6.78
CA TYR A 845 -2.96 -61.19 6.32
C TYR A 845 -2.47 -62.10 7.44
N GLY A 846 -2.11 -61.55 8.60
CA GLY A 846 -1.60 -62.31 9.74
C GLY A 846 -2.65 -63.13 10.47
N ASN A 847 -3.93 -62.72 10.41
CA ASN A 847 -4.98 -63.33 11.22
C ASN A 847 -6.13 -63.95 10.41
N PHE A 848 -6.32 -63.56 9.15
CA PHE A 848 -7.54 -63.89 8.40
C PHE A 848 -7.28 -64.41 6.96
N ILE A 849 -6.07 -64.37 6.40
CA ILE A 849 -5.76 -64.89 5.03
C ILE A 849 -4.61 -65.92 5.07
N ASP A 850 -4.64 -66.92 4.17
CA ASP A 850 -3.58 -67.93 4.00
C ASP A 850 -3.36 -68.25 2.49
N TYR A 851 -2.14 -68.14 1.96
CA TYR A 851 -1.84 -68.38 0.54
C TYR A 851 -0.41 -68.87 0.27
N LYS A 852 -0.17 -69.45 -0.91
CA LYS A 852 1.12 -69.99 -1.38
C LYS A 852 1.31 -69.69 -2.87
N GLY A 853 2.55 -69.46 -3.30
CA GLY A 853 2.94 -69.28 -4.70
C GLY A 853 2.57 -67.93 -5.30
N PHE A 854 1.51 -67.28 -4.85
CA PHE A 854 1.21 -65.88 -5.19
C PHE A 854 2.26 -64.96 -4.58
N ASN A 855 2.69 -63.96 -5.34
CA ASN A 855 3.48 -62.89 -4.76
C ASN A 855 2.57 -62.06 -3.86
N SER A 856 3.01 -61.82 -2.62
CA SER A 856 2.31 -60.96 -1.66
C SER A 856 2.03 -59.56 -2.23
N SER A 857 2.84 -59.06 -3.17
CA SER A 857 2.66 -57.75 -3.79
C SER A 857 1.61 -57.72 -4.91
N ASP A 858 1.24 -58.87 -5.47
CA ASP A 858 0.25 -58.95 -6.54
C ASP A 858 -1.17 -59.27 -6.02
N LEU A 859 -1.23 -59.56 -4.72
CA LEU A 859 -2.44 -59.60 -3.94
C LEU A 859 -2.57 -58.23 -3.27
N SER A 860 -3.44 -57.38 -3.78
CA SER A 860 -3.83 -56.19 -3.03
C SER A 860 -5.13 -56.46 -2.30
N LEU A 861 -5.26 -55.85 -1.13
CA LEU A 861 -6.38 -56.06 -0.27
C LEU A 861 -7.09 -54.73 -0.07
N ASP A 862 -8.20 -54.57 -0.76
CA ASP A 862 -9.10 -53.46 -0.51
C ASP A 862 -9.86 -53.75 0.77
N LEU A 863 -9.44 -53.07 1.82
CA LEU A 863 -10.19 -52.97 3.06
C LEU A 863 -11.27 -51.93 2.86
N ILE A 864 -12.51 -52.37 2.92
CA ILE A 864 -13.67 -51.50 2.88
C ILE A 864 -14.21 -51.46 4.31
N PRO A 865 -13.65 -50.58 5.16
CA PRO A 865 -14.10 -50.42 6.53
C PRO A 865 -15.46 -49.75 6.55
N ASN A 866 -16.33 -50.25 7.40
CA ASN A 866 -17.58 -49.59 7.74
C ASN A 866 -17.62 -49.32 9.23
N ASP A 867 -16.94 -48.24 9.63
CA ASP A 867 -16.85 -47.80 11.02
C ASP A 867 -18.19 -47.38 11.61
N GLU A 868 -19.22 -47.13 10.81
CA GLU A 868 -20.55 -46.81 11.32
C GLU A 868 -21.24 -48.04 11.93
N VAL A 869 -20.98 -49.24 11.39
CA VAL A 869 -21.62 -50.50 11.85
C VAL A 869 -20.63 -51.55 12.40
N GLY A 870 -19.32 -51.31 12.30
CA GLY A 870 -18.29 -52.21 12.84
C GLY A 870 -17.97 -53.43 11.96
N ASP A 871 -18.09 -53.28 10.63
CA ASP A 871 -17.82 -54.34 9.65
C ASP A 871 -16.62 -54.00 8.76
N LEU A 872 -15.86 -55.02 8.37
CA LEU A 872 -14.76 -54.91 7.42
C LEU A 872 -14.99 -55.86 6.26
N THR A 873 -15.31 -55.33 5.08
CA THR A 873 -15.30 -56.13 3.85
C THR A 873 -13.88 -56.17 3.32
N ILE A 874 -13.37 -57.37 3.08
CA ILE A 874 -12.06 -57.60 2.50
C ILE A 874 -12.25 -57.99 1.03
N ARG A 875 -11.77 -57.13 0.14
CA ARG A 875 -11.78 -57.37 -1.29
C ARG A 875 -10.35 -57.66 -1.72
N VAL A 876 -10.08 -58.92 -1.99
CA VAL A 876 -8.77 -59.35 -2.48
C VAL A 876 -8.76 -59.17 -4.00
N HIS A 877 -7.85 -58.34 -4.47
CA HIS A 877 -7.52 -58.18 -5.86
C HIS A 877 -6.26 -58.98 -6.15
N LEU A 878 -6.37 -59.88 -7.11
CA LEU A 878 -5.23 -60.48 -7.75
C LEU A 878 -5.03 -59.77 -9.10
N ARG A 879 -3.81 -59.35 -9.38
CA ARG A 879 -3.47 -58.59 -10.58
C ARG A 879 -3.91 -59.34 -11.87
N SER A 880 -4.46 -58.61 -12.85
CA SER A 880 -5.06 -59.22 -14.06
C SER A 880 -4.09 -59.95 -14.98
N ASP A 881 -2.79 -59.72 -14.81
CA ASP A 881 -1.73 -60.36 -15.57
C ASP A 881 -1.43 -61.78 -15.11
N TYR A 882 -1.99 -62.21 -13.97
CA TYR A 882 -2.03 -63.62 -13.63
C TYR A 882 -2.84 -64.38 -14.69
N PRO A 883 -2.33 -65.52 -15.19
CA PRO A 883 -3.08 -66.34 -16.12
C PRO A 883 -4.45 -66.74 -15.55
N ASN A 884 -5.48 -66.60 -16.39
CA ASN A 884 -6.89 -66.79 -15.99
C ASN A 884 -7.15 -68.16 -15.32
N ASN A 885 -6.43 -69.19 -15.76
CA ASN A 885 -6.51 -70.55 -15.22
C ASN A 885 -5.98 -70.67 -13.78
N ILE A 886 -5.08 -69.80 -13.32
CA ILE A 886 -4.58 -69.79 -11.94
C ILE A 886 -5.56 -69.05 -11.02
N ALA A 887 -6.02 -67.87 -11.44
CA ALA A 887 -6.89 -67.02 -10.63
C ALA A 887 -8.28 -67.65 -10.38
N THR A 888 -8.90 -68.18 -11.44
CA THR A 888 -10.25 -68.78 -11.35
C THR A 888 -10.29 -70.05 -10.50
N GLN A 889 -9.21 -70.83 -10.49
CA GLN A 889 -9.09 -72.05 -9.67
C GLN A 889 -9.23 -71.78 -8.16
N TRP A 890 -8.91 -70.55 -7.71
CA TRP A 890 -8.95 -70.17 -6.29
C TRP A 890 -10.08 -69.18 -5.95
N GLY A 891 -11.10 -69.12 -6.80
CA GLY A 891 -12.36 -68.41 -6.52
C GLY A 891 -12.34 -66.93 -6.89
N PHE A 892 -11.30 -66.43 -7.55
CA PHE A 892 -11.28 -65.07 -8.07
C PHE A 892 -12.06 -64.95 -9.38
N LYS A 893 -12.82 -63.87 -9.52
CA LYS A 893 -13.60 -63.56 -10.73
C LYS A 893 -12.90 -62.49 -11.55
N LYS A 894 -12.73 -62.74 -12.84
CA LYS A 894 -12.11 -61.79 -13.76
C LYS A 894 -12.99 -60.55 -13.94
N THR A 895 -12.40 -59.36 -13.82
CA THR A 895 -12.97 -58.08 -14.22
C THR A 895 -12.18 -57.50 -15.40
N SER A 896 -12.46 -56.26 -15.80
CA SER A 896 -11.71 -55.55 -16.84
C SER A 896 -10.25 -55.27 -16.46
N ASN A 897 -9.93 -55.15 -15.16
CA ASN A 897 -8.63 -54.66 -14.69
C ASN A 897 -7.91 -55.58 -13.69
N ASP A 898 -8.58 -56.59 -13.14
CA ASP A 898 -8.06 -57.49 -12.11
C ASP A 898 -8.90 -58.78 -11.98
N PHE A 899 -8.51 -59.62 -11.02
CA PHE A 899 -9.25 -60.77 -10.52
C PHE A 899 -9.71 -60.47 -9.10
N ILE A 900 -11.02 -60.43 -8.84
CA ILE A 900 -11.56 -60.02 -7.54
C ILE A 900 -12.19 -61.19 -6.78
N ARG A 901 -11.96 -61.21 -5.48
CA ARG A 901 -12.67 -62.03 -4.50
C ARG A 901 -13.06 -61.17 -3.30
N GLU A 902 -14.31 -61.24 -2.85
CA GLU A 902 -14.80 -60.50 -1.68
C GLU A 902 -15.24 -61.43 -0.56
N ASP A 903 -14.82 -61.13 0.66
CA ASP A 903 -15.21 -61.82 1.89
C ASP A 903 -15.51 -60.76 2.98
N LYS A 904 -16.43 -61.00 3.92
CA LYS A 904 -16.84 -60.02 4.96
C LYS A 904 -16.47 -60.48 6.36
N ILE A 905 -15.88 -59.61 7.19
CA ILE A 905 -15.51 -59.86 8.60
C ILE A 905 -16.29 -58.88 9.51
N THR A 906 -17.06 -59.39 10.47
CA THR A 906 -17.91 -58.57 11.36
C THR A 906 -17.37 -58.49 12.80
N GLY A 907 -17.77 -57.45 13.56
CA GLY A 907 -17.61 -57.38 15.04
C GLY A 907 -16.66 -56.32 15.61
N PHE A 908 -16.25 -55.31 14.85
CA PHE A 908 -15.31 -54.25 15.26
C PHE A 908 -15.97 -53.09 16.04
N LYS A 909 -15.19 -52.10 16.48
CA LYS A 909 -15.65 -50.85 17.17
C LYS A 909 -16.19 -49.82 16.17
N THR A 910 -17.16 -48.98 16.58
CA THR A 910 -17.75 -47.94 15.71
C THR A 910 -17.15 -46.53 15.86
N ASN A 911 -17.45 -45.62 14.94
CA ASN A 911 -17.01 -44.21 14.96
C ASN A 911 -17.57 -43.41 16.14
N ASP A 912 -18.86 -43.59 16.45
CA ASP A 912 -19.50 -42.95 17.60
C ASP A 912 -18.86 -43.40 18.92
N GLU A 913 -18.55 -44.70 19.01
CA GLU A 913 -17.83 -45.26 20.16
C GLU A 913 -16.38 -44.75 20.27
N TYR A 914 -15.76 -44.23 19.20
CA TYR A 914 -14.41 -43.68 19.20
C TYR A 914 -14.38 -42.17 19.50
N LYS A 915 -15.24 -41.36 18.85
CA LYS A 915 -15.26 -39.90 19.00
C LYS A 915 -15.59 -39.46 20.43
N THR A 916 -16.54 -40.13 21.06
CA THR A 916 -16.97 -39.85 22.43
C THR A 916 -15.88 -40.10 23.48
N GLN A 917 -14.78 -40.76 23.12
CA GLN A 917 -13.68 -41.06 24.04
C GLN A 917 -12.75 -39.86 24.30
N TYR A 918 -12.58 -38.98 23.32
CA TYR A 918 -11.57 -37.89 23.37
C TYR A 918 -12.16 -36.48 23.33
N GLU A 919 -13.48 -36.33 23.31
CA GLU A 919 -14.15 -35.04 23.17
C GLU A 919 -14.11 -34.22 24.48
N VAL A 920 -13.90 -32.90 24.34
CA VAL A 920 -14.19 -31.91 25.40
C VAL A 920 -15.40 -31.09 24.96
N LYS A 921 -16.51 -31.25 25.68
CA LYS A 921 -17.69 -30.41 25.49
C LYS A 921 -17.58 -29.19 26.39
N PHE A 922 -17.45 -28.01 25.80
CA PHE A 922 -17.48 -26.74 26.53
C PHE A 922 -18.92 -26.33 26.86
N ILE A 923 -19.08 -25.49 27.89
CA ILE A 923 -20.32 -24.75 28.10
C ILE A 923 -20.54 -23.86 26.88
N ASP A 924 -21.74 -23.92 26.31
CA ASP A 924 -22.12 -23.06 25.19
C ASP A 924 -21.96 -21.57 25.55
N ASP A 925 -21.40 -20.76 24.64
CA ASP A 925 -21.22 -19.32 24.83
C ASP A 925 -22.55 -18.55 25.03
N THR A 926 -23.69 -19.19 24.77
CA THR A 926 -25.05 -18.68 25.02
C THR A 926 -25.68 -19.21 26.32
N SER A 927 -25.01 -20.09 27.05
CA SER A 927 -25.54 -20.64 28.28
C SER A 927 -25.67 -19.57 29.37
N ASN A 928 -26.84 -19.51 30.01
CA ASN A 928 -27.10 -18.70 31.20
C ASN A 928 -26.11 -18.96 32.36
N LYS A 929 -25.41 -20.09 32.34
CA LYS A 929 -24.31 -20.41 33.26
C LYS A 929 -23.17 -19.40 33.22
N LEU A 930 -23.02 -18.65 32.11
CA LEU A 930 -21.98 -17.64 31.91
C LEU A 930 -22.44 -16.21 32.25
N ASP A 931 -23.71 -16.00 32.58
CA ASP A 931 -24.26 -14.65 32.80
C ASP A 931 -23.54 -13.91 33.93
N GLY A 932 -23.20 -14.62 35.01
CA GLY A 932 -22.51 -14.04 36.17
C GLY A 932 -21.15 -13.43 35.84
N ILE A 933 -20.39 -14.05 34.92
CA ILE A 933 -19.07 -13.55 34.53
C ILE A 933 -19.13 -12.52 33.40
N LYS A 934 -20.13 -12.59 32.49
CA LYS A 934 -20.26 -11.68 31.34
C LYS A 934 -20.63 -10.23 31.69
N LYS A 935 -21.04 -10.00 32.93
CA LYS A 935 -21.27 -8.65 33.51
C LYS A 935 -20.03 -7.76 33.51
N PHE A 936 -18.84 -8.36 33.52
CA PHE A 936 -17.57 -7.65 33.70
C PHE A 936 -16.79 -7.61 32.38
N THR A 937 -15.98 -6.58 32.20
CA THR A 937 -15.10 -6.51 31.03
C THR A 937 -13.97 -7.55 31.13
N PRO A 938 -13.39 -8.01 30.01
CA PRO A 938 -12.26 -8.95 30.06
C PRO A 938 -11.10 -8.47 30.95
N LYS A 939 -10.83 -7.16 30.99
CA LYS A 939 -9.81 -6.58 31.87
C LYS A 939 -10.22 -6.61 33.35
N GLN A 940 -11.48 -6.38 33.69
CA GLN A 940 -11.96 -6.50 35.07
C GLN A 940 -11.92 -7.95 35.56
N ILE A 941 -12.24 -8.90 34.68
CA ILE A 941 -12.12 -10.33 34.94
C ILE A 941 -10.66 -10.69 35.18
N GLU A 942 -9.75 -10.26 34.30
CA GLU A 942 -8.31 -10.46 34.44
C GLU A 942 -7.78 -9.89 35.76
N GLN A 943 -8.15 -8.64 36.10
CA GLN A 943 -7.74 -7.99 37.35
C GLN A 943 -8.24 -8.75 38.58
N SER A 944 -9.49 -9.22 38.57
CA SER A 944 -10.09 -9.95 39.69
C SER A 944 -9.44 -11.31 39.91
N ILE A 945 -9.00 -11.96 38.82
CA ILE A 945 -8.33 -13.26 38.86
C ILE A 945 -6.84 -13.13 39.18
N LYS A 946 -6.16 -12.07 38.72
CA LYS A 946 -4.69 -11.90 38.85
C LYS A 946 -4.25 -11.02 40.02
N SER A 947 -5.14 -10.24 40.64
CA SER A 947 -4.76 -9.38 41.79
C SER A 947 -4.42 -10.23 43.02
N LYS A 948 -3.24 -9.99 43.61
CA LYS A 948 -2.77 -10.67 44.84
C LYS A 948 -3.30 -10.03 46.13
N GLU A 949 -3.89 -8.84 46.04
CA GLU A 949 -4.44 -8.13 47.19
C GLU A 949 -5.96 -8.26 47.21
N ASN A 950 -6.52 -8.71 48.34
CA ASN A 950 -7.95 -8.74 48.64
C ASN A 950 -8.49 -7.30 48.77
N ASN A 951 -8.55 -6.57 47.66
CA ASN A 951 -9.29 -5.32 47.59
C ASN A 951 -10.79 -5.66 47.61
N LYS A 952 -11.52 -5.10 48.58
CA LYS A 952 -12.98 -5.22 48.70
C LYS A 952 -13.74 -4.70 47.46
N SER A 953 -13.06 -4.08 46.51
CA SER A 953 -13.60 -3.57 45.25
C SER A 953 -13.51 -4.53 44.07
N ASN A 954 -12.87 -5.70 44.20
CA ASN A 954 -12.79 -6.67 43.10
C ASN A 954 -14.13 -7.41 42.94
N PRO A 955 -14.71 -7.47 41.73
CA PRO A 955 -15.96 -8.16 41.50
C PRO A 955 -15.87 -9.67 41.75
N GLU A 956 -16.94 -10.24 42.30
CA GLU A 956 -17.06 -11.68 42.46
C GLU A 956 -17.46 -12.33 41.13
N LEU A 957 -16.51 -13.03 40.52
CA LEU A 957 -16.73 -13.75 39.27
C LEU A 957 -17.36 -15.11 39.55
N VAL A 958 -18.44 -15.44 38.83
CA VAL A 958 -19.18 -16.69 39.00
C VAL A 958 -19.49 -17.33 37.66
N ILE A 959 -19.28 -18.64 37.53
CA ILE A 959 -19.77 -19.48 36.43
C ILE A 959 -20.58 -20.62 37.03
N ASN A 960 -21.84 -20.77 36.62
CA ASN A 960 -22.73 -21.83 37.10
C ASN A 960 -22.82 -21.93 38.64
N GLY A 961 -22.82 -20.78 39.33
CA GLY A 961 -22.84 -20.71 40.80
C GLY A 961 -21.50 -20.98 41.49
N GLU A 962 -20.45 -21.36 40.75
CA GLU A 962 -19.10 -21.56 41.28
C GLU A 962 -18.28 -20.26 41.22
N LYS A 963 -17.66 -19.88 42.34
CA LYS A 963 -16.79 -18.71 42.43
C LYS A 963 -15.47 -18.93 41.72
N ILE A 964 -15.18 -18.06 40.74
CA ILE A 964 -13.98 -18.09 39.93
C ILE A 964 -12.94 -17.15 40.52
N THR A 965 -11.93 -17.74 41.16
CA THR A 965 -10.86 -17.00 41.85
C THR A 965 -9.49 -17.14 41.18
N THR A 966 -9.35 -18.04 40.20
CA THR A 966 -8.09 -18.31 39.49
C THR A 966 -8.37 -18.64 38.01
N GLU A 967 -7.36 -18.47 37.16
CA GLU A 967 -7.46 -18.85 35.74
C GLU A 967 -7.67 -20.37 35.60
N GLU A 968 -7.10 -21.18 36.48
CA GLU A 968 -7.34 -22.62 36.51
C GLU A 968 -8.82 -22.95 36.74
N LYS A 969 -9.45 -22.27 37.71
CA LYS A 969 -10.88 -22.44 37.97
C LYS A 969 -11.71 -21.97 36.79
N LEU A 970 -11.35 -20.85 36.15
CA LEU A 970 -12.03 -20.39 34.94
C LEU A 970 -11.94 -21.44 33.82
N ALA A 971 -10.74 -21.97 33.56
CA ALA A 971 -10.50 -23.00 32.56
C ALA A 971 -11.25 -24.32 32.84
N LYS A 972 -11.34 -24.73 34.11
CA LYS A 972 -12.11 -25.92 34.51
C LYS A 972 -13.62 -25.66 34.47
N ALA A 973 -14.09 -24.51 34.93
CA ALA A 973 -15.51 -24.19 35.04
C ALA A 973 -16.23 -24.19 33.69
N VAL A 974 -15.54 -23.80 32.61
CA VAL A 974 -16.10 -23.78 31.26
C VAL A 974 -16.21 -25.16 30.58
N ILE A 975 -15.72 -26.23 31.21
CA ILE A 975 -15.86 -27.62 30.72
C ILE A 975 -17.20 -28.20 31.18
N GLU A 976 -18.07 -28.55 30.24
CA GLU A 976 -19.36 -29.21 30.47
C GLU A 976 -19.22 -30.74 30.58
N LYS A 977 -18.47 -31.38 29.67
CA LYS A 977 -18.24 -32.84 29.68
C LYS A 977 -16.87 -33.21 29.11
N LEU A 978 -16.28 -34.28 29.63
CA LEU A 978 -15.05 -34.89 29.14
C LEU A 978 -15.32 -36.31 28.64
N GLY A 979 -14.67 -36.70 27.54
CA GLY A 979 -14.70 -38.05 26.99
C GLY A 979 -14.05 -39.08 27.92
N SER A 980 -14.37 -40.37 27.73
CA SER A 980 -13.95 -41.45 28.64
C SER A 980 -12.45 -41.70 28.72
N SER A 981 -11.68 -41.29 27.70
CA SER A 981 -10.23 -41.41 27.66
C SER A 981 -9.51 -40.16 28.16
N LEU A 982 -10.24 -39.08 28.48
CA LEU A 982 -9.68 -37.90 29.14
C LEU A 982 -9.74 -38.07 30.67
N PRO A 983 -8.76 -37.52 31.43
CA PRO A 983 -8.84 -37.48 32.88
C PRO A 983 -10.12 -36.79 33.33
N LYS A 984 -10.81 -37.36 34.32
CA LYS A 984 -12.00 -36.73 34.90
C LYS A 984 -11.67 -35.33 35.43
N LYS A 985 -12.65 -34.43 35.45
CA LYS A 985 -12.50 -33.01 35.80
C LYS A 985 -11.83 -32.82 37.18
N GLU A 986 -12.14 -33.71 38.13
CA GLU A 986 -11.57 -33.77 39.48
C GLU A 986 -10.11 -34.22 39.54
N ASN A 987 -9.61 -34.89 38.49
CA ASN A 987 -8.25 -35.46 38.42
C ASN A 987 -7.29 -34.63 37.53
N LEU A 988 -7.70 -33.42 37.14
CA LEU A 988 -6.88 -32.52 36.32
C LEU A 988 -5.82 -31.83 37.18
N THR A 989 -4.55 -32.17 36.93
CA THR A 989 -3.35 -31.65 37.58
C THR A 989 -2.43 -30.99 36.56
N SER A 990 -1.43 -30.23 37.01
CA SER A 990 -0.46 -29.59 36.10
C SER A 990 0.36 -30.56 35.22
N GLU A 991 0.40 -31.85 35.59
CA GLU A 991 1.13 -32.90 34.86
C GLU A 991 0.33 -33.40 33.65
N ASN A 992 -1.00 -33.48 33.75
CA ASN A 992 -1.88 -34.01 32.71
C ASN A 992 -2.76 -32.94 32.03
N PHE A 993 -2.76 -31.70 32.54
CA PHE A 993 -3.63 -30.61 32.09
C PHE A 993 -2.90 -29.26 32.13
N GLY A 994 -3.00 -28.51 31.03
CA GLY A 994 -2.55 -27.13 30.89
C GLY A 994 -3.68 -26.24 30.40
N TYR A 995 -3.63 -24.95 30.76
CA TYR A 995 -4.60 -23.96 30.32
C TYR A 995 -3.93 -22.62 30.01
N ASN A 996 -4.46 -21.90 29.02
CA ASN A 996 -4.08 -20.53 28.71
C ASN A 996 -5.35 -19.71 28.48
N ILE A 997 -5.43 -18.55 29.13
CA ILE A 997 -6.55 -17.63 28.99
C ILE A 997 -6.04 -16.31 28.40
N TYR A 998 -6.71 -15.86 27.35
CA TYR A 998 -6.40 -14.60 26.66
C TYR A 998 -7.58 -13.65 26.80
N TYR A 999 -7.35 -12.47 27.38
CA TYR A 999 -8.35 -11.42 27.57
C TYR A 999 -8.19 -10.35 26.50
N ASN A 1000 -9.24 -10.10 25.72
CA ASN A 1000 -9.28 -9.07 24.69
C ASN A 1000 -10.36 -8.04 25.04
N ASP A 1001 -9.98 -7.07 25.87
CA ASP A 1001 -10.88 -6.05 26.43
C ASP A 1001 -11.52 -5.13 25.36
N PRO A 1002 -10.79 -4.62 24.35
CA PRO A 1002 -11.40 -3.80 23.28
C PRO A 1002 -12.51 -4.52 22.51
N ASN A 1003 -12.40 -5.83 22.33
CA ASN A 1003 -13.39 -6.62 21.60
C ASN A 1003 -14.44 -7.28 22.50
N GLY A 1004 -14.28 -7.24 23.84
CA GLY A 1004 -15.19 -7.89 24.79
C GLY A 1004 -15.15 -9.42 24.69
N GLU A 1005 -13.94 -10.00 24.63
CA GLU A 1005 -13.74 -11.44 24.37
C GLU A 1005 -12.73 -12.09 25.30
N ILE A 1006 -12.95 -13.37 25.58
CA ILE A 1006 -12.02 -14.23 26.33
C ILE A 1006 -11.82 -15.53 25.55
N THR A 1007 -10.57 -15.92 25.30
CA THR A 1007 -10.24 -17.21 24.67
C THR A 1007 -9.63 -18.14 25.70
N VAL A 1008 -10.21 -19.34 25.84
CA VAL A 1008 -9.72 -20.40 26.72
C VAL A 1008 -9.12 -21.52 25.86
N LYS A 1009 -7.84 -21.79 26.06
CA LYS A 1009 -7.13 -22.92 25.46
C LYS A 1009 -6.84 -23.95 26.54
N LEU A 1010 -7.29 -25.18 26.34
CA LEU A 1010 -7.05 -26.34 27.20
C LEU A 1010 -6.11 -27.31 26.49
N THR A 1011 -5.18 -27.89 27.23
CA THR A 1011 -4.20 -28.84 26.71
C THR A 1011 -4.17 -30.06 27.62
N PHE A 1012 -4.52 -31.24 27.11
CA PHE A 1012 -4.46 -32.51 27.84
C PHE A 1012 -3.22 -33.29 27.40
N LYS A 1013 -2.38 -33.70 28.36
CA LYS A 1013 -1.08 -34.30 28.11
C LYS A 1013 -1.09 -35.78 28.47
N GLY A 1014 -0.34 -36.58 27.70
CA GLY A 1014 -0.15 -38.01 27.99
C GLY A 1014 -1.44 -38.84 27.90
N ILE A 1015 -2.33 -38.52 26.96
CA ILE A 1015 -3.59 -39.25 26.76
C ILE A 1015 -3.31 -40.56 26.02
N GLU A 1016 -3.69 -41.68 26.65
CA GLU A 1016 -3.53 -43.02 26.09
C GLU A 1016 -4.24 -43.12 24.72
N GLY A 1017 -3.54 -43.65 23.71
CA GLY A 1017 -4.04 -43.75 22.34
C GLY A 1017 -3.83 -42.50 21.47
N THR A 1018 -3.12 -41.47 21.96
CA THR A 1018 -2.77 -40.27 21.18
C THR A 1018 -1.26 -40.02 21.16
N ASN A 1019 -0.72 -39.61 20.01
CA ASN A 1019 0.72 -39.39 19.82
C ASN A 1019 1.20 -37.97 20.24
N GLY A 1020 0.37 -37.21 20.95
CA GLY A 1020 0.67 -35.84 21.36
C GLY A 1020 -0.40 -35.23 22.25
N ASP A 1021 -0.18 -33.98 22.68
CA ASP A 1021 -1.12 -33.26 23.52
C ASP A 1021 -2.42 -32.95 22.75
N LEU A 1022 -3.57 -33.23 23.37
CA LEU A 1022 -4.87 -32.83 22.84
C LEU A 1022 -5.17 -31.40 23.23
N VAL A 1023 -5.27 -30.50 22.24
CA VAL A 1023 -5.52 -29.07 22.44
C VAL A 1023 -6.92 -28.71 22.00
N PHE A 1024 -7.67 -28.08 22.90
CA PHE A 1024 -9.03 -27.59 22.65
C PHE A 1024 -9.09 -26.09 22.91
N ILE A 1025 -9.66 -25.32 21.98
CA ILE A 1025 -9.75 -23.85 22.10
C ILE A 1025 -11.20 -23.45 21.98
N GLN A 1026 -11.69 -22.68 22.94
CA GLN A 1026 -13.03 -22.07 22.91
C GLN A 1026 -12.91 -20.56 23.09
N ARG A 1027 -13.56 -19.80 22.20
CA ARG A 1027 -13.68 -18.35 22.29
C ARG A 1027 -15.05 -18.01 22.86
N TYR A 1028 -15.07 -17.17 23.89
CA TYR A 1028 -16.26 -16.61 24.52
C TYR A 1028 -16.35 -15.13 24.17
N THR A 1029 -17.55 -14.67 23.81
CA THR A 1029 -17.78 -13.29 23.31
C THR A 1029 -18.97 -12.64 24.01
N GLY A 1030 -19.09 -11.31 23.90
CA GLY A 1030 -20.20 -10.55 24.47
C GLY A 1030 -20.03 -10.16 25.94
N PHE A 1031 -18.78 -10.04 26.41
CA PHE A 1031 -18.45 -9.40 27.69
C PHE A 1031 -18.65 -7.88 27.59
N ALA A 1032 -18.89 -7.21 28.71
CA ALA A 1032 -19.03 -5.74 28.76
C ALA A 1032 -17.79 -5.04 28.15
N LYS A 1033 -18.00 -3.93 27.42
CA LYS A 1033 -16.92 -3.12 26.81
C LYS A 1033 -16.59 -1.92 27.69
N GLY A 1034 -15.29 -1.63 27.87
CA GLY A 1034 -14.63 -0.42 28.41
C GLY A 1034 -15.36 0.52 29.39
N ASN A 1035 -14.72 0.86 30.51
CA ASN A 1035 -15.07 1.92 31.50
C ASN A 1035 -16.54 2.06 31.95
N GLN A 1036 -17.39 1.07 31.70
CA GLN A 1036 -18.73 1.05 32.28
C GLN A 1036 -18.63 0.79 33.78
N VAL A 1037 -19.30 1.62 34.57
CA VAL A 1037 -19.49 1.38 36.01
C VAL A 1037 -20.40 0.16 36.13
N THR A 1038 -20.01 -0.82 36.95
CA THR A 1038 -20.81 -2.01 37.21
C THR A 1038 -22.11 -1.60 37.88
N THR A 1039 -23.22 -1.70 37.15
CA THR A 1039 -24.57 -1.58 37.70
C THR A 1039 -25.27 -2.94 37.63
N ASP A 1040 -26.35 -3.14 38.39
CA ASP A 1040 -27.13 -4.38 38.31
C ASP A 1040 -27.91 -4.49 36.98
N ASP A 1041 -28.11 -3.36 36.31
CA ASP A 1041 -28.69 -3.21 34.99
C ASP A 1041 -27.58 -3.19 33.93
N ILE A 1042 -27.43 -4.25 33.15
CA ILE A 1042 -26.35 -4.33 32.14
C ILE A 1042 -26.97 -4.61 30.80
N LEU A 1043 -26.38 -4.05 29.74
CA LEU A 1043 -26.70 -4.35 28.35
C LEU A 1043 -25.39 -4.58 27.57
N SER A 1044 -25.30 -5.72 26.90
CA SER A 1044 -24.16 -6.14 26.08
C SER A 1044 -24.61 -6.50 24.67
N PHE A 1045 -23.84 -6.10 23.67
CA PHE A 1045 -24.12 -6.41 22.27
C PHE A 1045 -23.46 -7.72 21.84
N LYS A 1046 -24.04 -8.38 20.82
CA LYS A 1046 -23.34 -9.45 20.11
C LYS A 1046 -22.11 -8.88 19.41
N THR A 1047 -21.04 -9.67 19.28
CA THR A 1047 -19.92 -9.34 18.40
C THR A 1047 -20.29 -9.70 16.96
N GLN A 1048 -19.63 -9.09 15.97
CA GLN A 1048 -19.88 -9.36 14.54
C GLN A 1048 -19.83 -10.86 14.21
N SER A 1049 -18.81 -11.59 14.69
CA SER A 1049 -18.68 -13.02 14.42
C SER A 1049 -19.85 -13.85 14.98
N LYS A 1050 -20.31 -13.53 16.20
CA LYS A 1050 -21.46 -14.20 16.83
C LYS A 1050 -22.78 -13.82 16.18
N LEU A 1051 -22.96 -12.54 15.85
CA LEU A 1051 -24.13 -12.03 15.14
C LEU A 1051 -24.35 -12.80 13.83
N MET A 1052 -23.28 -12.97 13.05
CA MET A 1052 -23.30 -13.63 11.75
C MET A 1052 -23.37 -15.17 11.83
N SER A 1053 -22.95 -15.78 12.95
CA SER A 1053 -23.05 -17.22 13.19
C SER A 1053 -24.46 -17.61 13.65
N ASP A 1054 -25.02 -16.85 14.60
CA ASP A 1054 -26.34 -17.12 15.17
C ASP A 1054 -27.48 -16.69 14.22
N ASN A 1055 -27.20 -15.74 13.32
CA ASN A 1055 -28.13 -15.26 12.31
C ASN A 1055 -27.43 -15.26 10.93
N PRO A 1056 -27.32 -16.43 10.27
CA PRO A 1056 -26.59 -16.56 9.00
C PRO A 1056 -27.16 -15.69 7.87
N THR A 1057 -28.45 -15.32 7.97
CA THR A 1057 -29.10 -14.37 7.05
C THR A 1057 -28.42 -13.02 7.02
N PHE A 1058 -27.85 -12.56 8.14
CA PHE A 1058 -27.16 -11.26 8.20
C PHE A 1058 -25.89 -11.20 7.36
N LYS A 1059 -25.26 -12.34 7.02
CA LYS A 1059 -24.11 -12.34 6.10
C LYS A 1059 -24.49 -11.92 4.69
N THR A 1060 -25.74 -12.15 4.30
CA THR A 1060 -26.23 -12.00 2.92
C THR A 1060 -27.32 -10.94 2.79
N THR A 1061 -27.62 -10.20 3.87
CA THR A 1061 -28.66 -9.16 3.89
C THR A 1061 -27.98 -7.80 3.94
N LEU A 1062 -28.46 -6.84 3.15
CA LEU A 1062 -27.91 -5.49 3.13
C LEU A 1062 -28.18 -4.77 4.46
N PRO A 1063 -27.22 -3.98 4.98
CA PRO A 1063 -27.42 -3.15 6.17
C PRO A 1063 -28.71 -2.30 6.15
N SER A 1064 -29.08 -1.74 5.01
CA SER A 1064 -30.27 -0.90 4.86
C SER A 1064 -31.59 -1.67 5.01
N GLU A 1065 -31.62 -2.95 4.64
CA GLU A 1065 -32.79 -3.82 4.84
C GLU A 1065 -32.98 -4.16 6.31
N LEU A 1066 -31.88 -4.41 7.02
CA LEU A 1066 -31.89 -4.64 8.46
C LEU A 1066 -32.27 -3.39 9.25
N ALA A 1067 -31.81 -2.21 8.79
CA ALA A 1067 -32.23 -0.94 9.36
C ALA A 1067 -33.74 -0.73 9.25
N LYS A 1068 -34.37 -1.11 8.13
CA LYS A 1068 -35.83 -1.06 7.97
C LYS A 1068 -36.55 -1.98 8.94
N LEU A 1069 -36.05 -3.20 9.17
CA LEU A 1069 -36.64 -4.16 10.12
C LEU A 1069 -36.55 -3.67 11.57
N LEU A 1070 -35.42 -3.05 11.95
CA LEU A 1070 -35.23 -2.46 13.28
C LEU A 1070 -36.14 -1.25 13.52
N GLN A 1071 -36.56 -0.56 12.47
CA GLN A 1071 -37.46 0.59 12.55
C GLN A 1071 -38.94 0.22 12.42
N ASP A 1072 -39.29 -1.03 12.09
CA ASP A 1072 -40.67 -1.51 11.99
C ASP A 1072 -41.32 -1.64 13.40
N PRO A 1073 -42.38 -0.89 13.72
CA PRO A 1073 -43.02 -0.90 15.04
C PRO A 1073 -43.47 -2.29 15.51
N ASN A 1074 -43.82 -3.21 14.60
CA ASN A 1074 -44.32 -4.54 14.94
C ASN A 1074 -43.20 -5.57 15.14
N LYS A 1075 -42.00 -5.30 14.61
CA LYS A 1075 -40.86 -6.23 14.66
C LYS A 1075 -39.68 -5.70 15.48
N LYS A 1076 -39.66 -4.40 15.78
CA LYS A 1076 -38.58 -3.69 16.48
C LYS A 1076 -38.08 -4.40 17.74
N ILE A 1077 -38.97 -4.92 18.58
CA ILE A 1077 -38.61 -5.61 19.83
C ILE A 1077 -37.97 -6.98 19.56
N GLU A 1078 -38.51 -7.75 18.61
CA GLU A 1078 -37.93 -9.03 18.21
C GLU A 1078 -36.58 -8.83 17.53
N GLU A 1079 -36.50 -7.85 16.65
CA GLU A 1079 -35.32 -7.59 15.83
C GLU A 1079 -34.15 -7.08 16.67
N ILE A 1080 -34.38 -6.15 17.61
CA ILE A 1080 -33.30 -5.63 18.46
C ILE A 1080 -32.66 -6.72 19.34
N LYS A 1081 -33.43 -7.72 19.77
CA LYS A 1081 -32.94 -8.86 20.56
C LYS A 1081 -31.96 -9.73 19.79
N LYS A 1082 -31.97 -9.70 18.45
CA LYS A 1082 -31.01 -10.43 17.61
C LYS A 1082 -29.61 -9.81 17.66
N TYR A 1083 -29.50 -8.53 18.00
CA TYR A 1083 -28.24 -7.77 18.08
C TYR A 1083 -27.64 -7.73 19.49
N ILE A 1084 -28.43 -8.03 20.52
CA ILE A 1084 -28.03 -7.99 21.93
C ILE A 1084 -27.64 -9.39 22.41
N SER A 1085 -26.56 -9.50 23.19
CA SER A 1085 -26.06 -10.78 23.72
C SER A 1085 -26.47 -11.04 25.17
N TYR A 1086 -26.60 -9.99 25.98
CA TYR A 1086 -27.02 -10.08 27.38
C TYR A 1086 -27.67 -8.77 27.82
N PHE A 1087 -28.77 -8.84 28.56
CA PHE A 1087 -29.38 -7.68 29.19
C PHE A 1087 -30.14 -8.05 30.47
N SER A 1088 -30.05 -7.24 31.52
CA SER A 1088 -30.70 -7.48 32.82
C SER A 1088 -31.48 -6.26 33.35
N GLY A 1089 -32.43 -6.55 34.25
CA GLY A 1089 -33.16 -5.56 35.04
C GLY A 1089 -33.94 -4.53 34.22
N ALA A 1090 -33.67 -3.24 34.42
CA ALA A 1090 -34.40 -2.14 33.80
C ALA A 1090 -34.32 -2.15 32.27
N TYR A 1091 -33.23 -2.62 31.67
CA TYR A 1091 -33.11 -2.72 30.21
C TYR A 1091 -34.02 -3.79 29.60
N VAL A 1092 -34.23 -4.91 30.31
CA VAL A 1092 -35.17 -5.96 29.87
C VAL A 1092 -36.57 -5.39 29.83
N THR A 1093 -36.96 -4.75 30.93
CA THR A 1093 -38.26 -4.09 31.08
C THR A 1093 -38.44 -3.03 30.00
N ALA A 1094 -37.44 -2.18 29.76
CA ALA A 1094 -37.52 -1.13 28.76
C ALA A 1094 -37.66 -1.66 27.32
N ILE A 1095 -36.96 -2.74 26.97
CA ILE A 1095 -37.08 -3.38 25.64
C ILE A 1095 -38.44 -4.06 25.48
N ASP A 1096 -38.88 -4.83 26.48
CA ASP A 1096 -40.13 -5.60 26.41
C ASP A 1096 -41.38 -4.71 26.43
N GLU A 1097 -41.35 -3.60 27.16
CA GLU A 1097 -42.43 -2.60 27.18
C GLU A 1097 -42.35 -1.58 26.03
N GLY A 1098 -41.36 -1.69 25.14
CA GLY A 1098 -41.16 -0.77 24.01
C GLY A 1098 -40.76 0.65 24.42
N LYS A 1099 -40.26 0.85 25.64
CA LYS A 1099 -39.83 2.12 26.23
C LYS A 1099 -38.39 2.49 25.85
N PHE A 1100 -38.10 2.46 24.54
CA PHE A 1100 -36.81 2.84 23.97
C PHE A 1100 -36.95 3.39 22.53
N THR A 1101 -36.00 4.24 22.14
CA THR A 1101 -35.87 4.74 20.75
C THR A 1101 -34.61 4.16 20.10
N LEU A 1102 -34.67 3.91 18.80
CA LEU A 1102 -33.53 3.45 18.01
C LEU A 1102 -33.10 4.54 17.03
N GLU A 1103 -31.82 4.84 17.00
CA GLU A 1103 -31.14 5.56 15.93
C GLU A 1103 -30.31 4.52 15.17
N VAL A 1104 -30.63 4.28 13.90
CA VAL A 1104 -29.96 3.26 13.09
C VAL A 1104 -29.34 3.91 11.85
N THR A 1105 -28.04 3.75 11.68
CA THR A 1105 -27.30 4.22 10.50
C THR A 1105 -26.77 3.00 9.75
N ALA A 1106 -27.16 2.84 8.49
CA ALA A 1106 -26.74 1.75 7.64
C ALA A 1106 -25.94 2.26 6.45
N ASP A 1107 -24.99 1.46 6.00
CA ASP A 1107 -24.20 1.72 4.80
C ASP A 1107 -23.95 0.42 4.06
N ASP A 1108 -24.64 0.26 2.93
CA ASP A 1108 -24.58 -0.95 2.12
C ASP A 1108 -23.23 -1.09 1.38
N ILE A 1109 -22.58 0.05 1.08
CA ILE A 1109 -21.32 0.09 0.33
C ILE A 1109 -20.15 -0.39 1.20
N TYR A 1110 -20.08 0.11 2.43
CA TYR A 1110 -19.04 -0.30 3.39
C TYR A 1110 -19.48 -1.49 4.25
N GLY A 1111 -20.69 -2.02 4.03
CA GLY A 1111 -21.21 -3.22 4.67
C GLY A 1111 -21.30 -3.10 6.19
N TYR A 1112 -21.80 -1.96 6.70
CA TYR A 1112 -21.96 -1.74 8.14
C TYR A 1112 -23.33 -1.22 8.58
N LEU A 1113 -23.70 -1.56 9.81
CA LEU A 1113 -24.92 -1.17 10.51
C LEU A 1113 -24.59 -0.67 11.91
N THR A 1114 -24.83 0.61 12.18
CA THR A 1114 -24.72 1.20 13.52
C THR A 1114 -26.11 1.28 14.16
N ILE A 1115 -26.25 0.70 15.35
CA ILE A 1115 -27.48 0.75 16.15
C ILE A 1115 -27.17 1.50 17.43
N LYS A 1116 -27.94 2.57 17.68
CA LYS A 1116 -27.95 3.30 18.94
C LYS A 1116 -29.32 3.18 19.59
N ILE A 1117 -29.36 2.66 20.82
CA ILE A 1117 -30.56 2.47 21.63
C ILE A 1117 -30.58 3.53 22.72
N ASN A 1118 -31.57 4.42 22.72
CA ASN A 1118 -31.80 5.33 23.84
C ASN A 1118 -32.98 4.82 24.68
N PHE A 1119 -32.74 4.57 25.97
CA PHE A 1119 -33.73 4.07 26.92
C PHE A 1119 -34.46 5.21 27.64
N ASP A 1120 -35.73 4.98 27.98
CA ASP A 1120 -36.49 5.93 28.78
C ASP A 1120 -35.92 6.00 30.22
N LYS A 1121 -35.58 7.23 30.64
CA LYS A 1121 -35.12 7.55 32.01
C LYS A 1121 -36.14 7.15 33.09
N GLN A 1122 -37.41 6.98 32.73
CA GLN A 1122 -38.45 6.53 33.66
C GLN A 1122 -38.37 5.03 33.98
N ILE A 1123 -37.72 4.23 33.13
CA ILE A 1123 -37.53 2.79 33.33
C ILE A 1123 -36.11 2.51 33.85
N VAL A 1124 -35.09 3.11 33.22
CA VAL A 1124 -33.68 2.98 33.66
C VAL A 1124 -33.37 4.10 34.64
N THR A 1125 -33.66 3.85 35.91
CA THR A 1125 -33.60 4.88 36.97
C THR A 1125 -32.26 4.95 37.72
N ASP A 1126 -31.40 3.94 37.59
CA ASP A 1126 -30.05 3.98 38.21
C ASP A 1126 -29.19 5.04 37.52
N PRO A 1127 -28.68 6.05 38.25
CA PRO A 1127 -27.88 7.13 37.68
C PRO A 1127 -26.52 6.68 37.11
N ASN A 1128 -26.05 5.48 37.47
CA ASN A 1128 -24.80 4.91 36.94
C ASN A 1128 -25.03 4.12 35.65
N SER A 1129 -26.28 3.81 35.31
CA SER A 1129 -26.65 3.05 34.12
C SER A 1129 -26.66 3.95 32.89
N LEU A 1130 -26.17 3.45 31.75
CA LEU A 1130 -26.15 4.22 30.51
C LEU A 1130 -27.57 4.32 29.93
N LEU A 1131 -28.01 5.52 29.61
CA LEU A 1131 -29.32 5.73 28.98
C LEU A 1131 -29.27 5.64 27.45
N SER A 1132 -28.06 5.50 26.90
CA SER A 1132 -27.82 5.34 25.47
C SER A 1132 -26.72 4.32 25.24
N TYR A 1133 -26.93 3.40 24.30
CA TYR A 1133 -25.98 2.38 23.90
C TYR A 1133 -25.80 2.37 22.40
N THR A 1134 -24.57 2.55 21.92
CA THR A 1134 -24.24 2.56 20.49
C THR A 1134 -23.30 1.41 20.15
N THR A 1135 -23.58 0.71 19.07
CA THR A 1135 -22.69 -0.32 18.52
C THR A 1135 -22.72 -0.29 17.00
N THR A 1136 -21.61 -0.65 16.36
CA THR A 1136 -21.50 -0.78 14.91
C THR A 1136 -21.10 -2.21 14.56
N TYR A 1137 -21.84 -2.79 13.62
CA TYR A 1137 -21.62 -4.12 13.05
C TYR A 1137 -21.12 -3.95 11.62
N ASN A 1138 -20.05 -4.63 11.25
CA ASN A 1138 -19.49 -4.59 9.90
C ASN A 1138 -19.62 -5.97 9.21
N GLY A 1139 -19.20 -6.09 7.95
CA GLY A 1139 -19.09 -7.36 7.22
C GLY A 1139 -20.43 -8.00 6.84
N PHE A 1140 -21.45 -7.17 6.61
CA PHE A 1140 -22.59 -7.55 5.78
C PHE A 1140 -22.15 -7.65 4.31
N ALA A 1141 -22.89 -8.37 3.48
CA ALA A 1141 -22.59 -8.46 2.04
C ALA A 1141 -22.45 -7.04 1.45
N THR A 1142 -21.26 -6.71 0.96
CA THR A 1142 -21.05 -5.57 0.05
C THR A 1142 -21.18 -6.12 -1.35
N GLU A 1143 -22.08 -5.57 -2.16
CA GLU A 1143 -22.17 -5.90 -3.60
C GLU A 1143 -20.86 -5.59 -4.33
#